data_AF-A0A8T5SBD2-F1
#
_entry.id   AF-A0A8T5SBD2-F1
#
_cell.length_a   1.000
_cell.length_b   1.000
_cell.length_c   1.000
_cell.angle_alpha   90.00
_cell.angle_beta   90.00
_cell.angle_gamma   90.00
#
_symmetry.space_group_name_H-M   'P 1'
#
loop_
_entity.id
_entity.type
_entity.pdbx_description
1 polymer ?
#
loop_
_entity_poly.entity_id
_entity_poly.type
_entity_poly.pdbx_seq_one_letter_code
_entity_poly.pdbx_strand_id
1 'polypeptide(L)'
;MEVFLKRAERPFKEKLGETKALTLLEDIKKATNQIPAKFRRVIGSEIPKFLFNYSQDIEYVSPGITEAVLNHVLIFAESLKDLVNKDRNQVNQLLTKRSDNEIRNLSDLLNLVVDKAKKGESFNTESSFDDILTYTFGDKVEISRFSDIELFIRRAEKNITDKLGEEKSLYYSNQIITSISSTDEKIKDYIGSEIPKYLFKISQNIEHLSNEALSDMLNHVILFTQSLGNMDGKTKDQINQEIVKRSKNTLYTLLDLFKAFINAAKEGNSMYSSDSIEDVLIHLLGEEEKRIQFTDVEAFLKRSEKKYALIIGEDMIQMLMEELLEGIEQIPEQHREYLGSDLAKFLFKFSETASYNEPEKIELVFNAAIMFANSLHELSDLNNEEINQFIINRSNHNIRSLFDLFKAFYEKLKIRMPLSSDPNFDEILVHTLGRYDGPKVFDQGGLIHELLKDFHDEISLAVEHSNWASAIAEIIPRFLEILPNSEGDRVLDLLWQQKFPEDQILEQHREKIAGLPREKEKTFMFYLLTMLTNQILEDKEKDKQLTAALAFRILGTIFIEMFGGRNAQIRGIRLNQLLKDRKIANLEKKQNIDEHINRILEEDLKAIQQRTMTINTIVPVLSKKGYFIKTYDIVTKDFPELIIKLISYREEERLKDIGSEYKKSGFTGELIPLVNSFLQKLDLANRFYKKYFEEMYQIVFDAQQNMLAIRKFFKLLVDMSENVDTLEFFENKVANTEHSIYILLLKYLYNPLKEVFETTRTILDEQEYQKKIMKLDKYLSHQKLDQLQLDIRDAENKIAEYENFKEFDASQKIMNITKFLNRDRNEIKFYEIMFELLEESKSIIETLESRLEFSKILLTYSNSLKKIHSSLPAALSENLENLNEFSKEIDKVVDKLKEKSSSGILSPFEFREKNDAAEISKKELLNLCSNDEFTNHIKVLREMSGVTIF
;
A
#
# COMPACT_ATOMS: atom_id res chain seq x y z
N MET A 1 -32.23 -81.28 -14.60
CA MET A 1 -33.69 -81.07 -14.61
C MET A 1 -34.43 -82.31 -15.10
N GLU A 2 -34.31 -82.68 -16.38
CA GLU A 2 -35.09 -83.80 -16.95
C GLU A 2 -34.82 -85.17 -16.30
N VAL A 3 -33.57 -85.44 -15.89
CA VAL A 3 -33.21 -86.69 -15.19
C VAL A 3 -33.89 -86.81 -13.83
N PHE A 4 -34.01 -85.72 -13.07
CA PHE A 4 -34.65 -85.72 -11.75
C PHE A 4 -36.17 -85.83 -11.86
N LEU A 5 -36.79 -85.08 -12.78
CA LEU A 5 -38.24 -85.19 -13.03
C LEU A 5 -38.62 -86.58 -13.54
N LYS A 6 -37.89 -87.16 -14.50
CA LYS A 6 -38.15 -88.54 -14.99
C LYS A 6 -38.02 -89.60 -13.90
N ARG A 7 -37.08 -89.42 -12.96
CA ARG A 7 -36.93 -90.34 -11.83
C ARG A 7 -38.04 -90.17 -10.78
N ALA A 8 -38.58 -88.96 -10.64
CA ALA A 8 -39.69 -88.65 -9.75
C ALA A 8 -41.06 -89.09 -10.29
N GLU A 9 -41.21 -89.21 -11.62
CA GLU A 9 -42.48 -89.54 -12.29
C GLU A 9 -43.13 -90.84 -11.79
N ARG A 10 -42.37 -91.92 -11.62
CA ARG A 10 -42.93 -93.24 -11.27
C ARG A 10 -43.67 -93.22 -9.91
N PRO A 11 -43.07 -92.74 -8.81
CA PRO A 11 -43.78 -92.63 -7.53
C PRO A 11 -45.03 -91.74 -7.58
N PHE A 12 -45.01 -90.62 -8.33
CA PHE A 12 -46.19 -89.77 -8.49
C PHE A 12 -47.30 -90.46 -9.30
N LYS A 13 -46.95 -91.20 -10.38
CA LYS A 13 -47.90 -91.97 -11.18
C LYS A 13 -48.58 -93.06 -10.36
N GLU A 14 -47.81 -93.79 -9.55
CA GLU A 14 -48.30 -94.85 -8.67
C GLU A 14 -49.26 -94.29 -7.59
N LYS A 15 -49.08 -93.02 -7.17
CA LYS A 15 -49.89 -92.38 -6.13
C LYS A 15 -51.14 -91.63 -6.61
N LEU A 16 -51.06 -90.92 -7.73
CA LEU A 16 -52.12 -90.02 -8.24
C LEU A 16 -52.85 -90.54 -9.49
N GLY A 17 -52.34 -91.60 -10.10
CA GLY A 17 -52.76 -92.09 -11.41
C GLY A 17 -51.93 -91.48 -12.55
N GLU A 18 -51.71 -92.29 -13.59
CA GLU A 18 -50.73 -92.00 -14.64
C GLU A 18 -51.03 -90.72 -15.43
N THR A 19 -52.29 -90.52 -15.84
CA THR A 19 -52.71 -89.33 -16.60
C THR A 19 -52.57 -88.05 -15.79
N LYS A 20 -53.05 -88.02 -14.55
CA LYS A 20 -52.98 -86.82 -13.70
C LYS A 20 -51.54 -86.42 -13.34
N ALA A 21 -50.72 -87.40 -12.96
CA ALA A 21 -49.33 -87.14 -12.58
C ALA A 21 -48.51 -86.61 -13.76
N LEU A 22 -48.71 -87.18 -14.97
CA LEU A 22 -48.01 -86.70 -16.17
C LEU A 22 -48.37 -85.27 -16.52
N THR A 23 -49.66 -84.92 -16.50
CA THR A 23 -50.10 -83.56 -16.84
C THR A 23 -49.49 -82.52 -15.90
N LEU A 24 -49.55 -82.75 -14.59
CA LEU A 24 -49.00 -81.81 -13.59
C LEU A 24 -47.48 -81.67 -13.70
N LEU A 25 -46.75 -82.78 -13.90
CA LEU A 25 -45.30 -82.73 -14.03
C LEU A 25 -44.86 -82.06 -15.35
N GLU A 26 -45.61 -82.24 -16.45
CA GLU A 26 -45.36 -81.53 -17.69
C GLU A 26 -45.62 -80.03 -17.56
N ASP A 27 -46.68 -79.64 -16.86
CA ASP A 27 -47.01 -78.22 -16.66
C ASP A 27 -46.00 -77.54 -15.74
N ILE A 28 -45.52 -78.21 -14.68
CA ILE A 28 -44.41 -77.72 -13.86
C ILE A 28 -43.14 -77.56 -14.71
N LYS A 29 -42.88 -78.52 -15.61
CA LYS A 29 -41.72 -78.45 -16.54
C LYS A 29 -41.85 -77.23 -17.47
N LYS A 30 -43.04 -76.97 -18.02
CA LYS A 30 -43.30 -75.78 -18.85
C LYS A 30 -43.13 -74.49 -18.05
N ALA A 31 -43.71 -74.41 -16.85
CA ALA A 31 -43.62 -73.23 -15.98
C ALA A 31 -42.16 -72.93 -15.60
N THR A 32 -41.38 -73.94 -15.21
CA THR A 32 -39.96 -73.80 -14.86
C THR A 32 -39.13 -73.26 -16.04
N ASN A 33 -39.48 -73.64 -17.28
CA ASN A 33 -38.84 -73.14 -18.50
C ASN A 33 -39.22 -71.70 -18.87
N GLN A 34 -40.22 -71.12 -18.22
CA GLN A 34 -40.64 -69.73 -18.44
C GLN A 34 -40.04 -68.77 -17.40
N ILE A 35 -39.38 -69.29 -16.36
CA ILE A 35 -38.66 -68.48 -15.36
C ILE A 35 -37.54 -67.67 -16.03
N PRO A 36 -37.38 -66.36 -15.74
CA PRO A 36 -36.32 -65.53 -16.31
C PRO A 36 -34.92 -66.14 -16.10
N ALA A 37 -34.04 -66.03 -17.11
CA ALA A 37 -32.73 -66.69 -17.13
C ALA A 37 -31.87 -66.41 -15.88
N LYS A 38 -31.97 -65.18 -15.35
CA LYS A 38 -31.32 -64.76 -14.11
C LYS A 38 -31.77 -65.57 -12.89
N PHE A 39 -33.02 -65.98 -12.75
CA PHE A 39 -33.47 -66.80 -11.62
C PHE A 39 -33.37 -68.31 -11.88
N ARG A 40 -33.41 -68.71 -13.15
CA ARG A 40 -33.34 -70.12 -13.57
C ARG A 40 -32.08 -70.85 -13.07
N ARG A 41 -30.93 -70.18 -12.98
CA ARG A 41 -29.69 -70.76 -12.43
C ARG A 41 -29.77 -71.07 -10.92
N VAL A 42 -30.68 -70.42 -10.18
CA VAL A 42 -30.80 -70.57 -8.72
C VAL A 42 -31.93 -71.54 -8.38
N ILE A 43 -33.12 -71.33 -8.91
CA ILE A 43 -34.32 -72.11 -8.53
C ILE A 43 -34.69 -73.19 -9.57
N GLY A 44 -34.25 -73.04 -10.82
CA GLY A 44 -34.66 -73.93 -11.91
C GLY A 44 -34.13 -75.36 -11.80
N SER A 45 -33.00 -75.58 -11.12
CA SER A 45 -32.54 -76.93 -10.76
C SER A 45 -33.08 -77.43 -9.42
N GLU A 46 -33.51 -76.52 -8.55
CA GLU A 46 -33.97 -76.84 -7.19
C GLU A 46 -35.40 -77.38 -7.19
N ILE A 47 -36.31 -76.85 -8.02
CA ILE A 47 -37.67 -77.40 -8.16
C ILE A 47 -37.66 -78.90 -8.55
N PRO A 48 -36.92 -79.33 -9.59
CA PRO A 48 -36.76 -80.76 -9.91
C PRO A 48 -36.13 -81.61 -8.81
N LYS A 49 -35.12 -81.08 -8.10
CA LYS A 49 -34.47 -81.80 -7.00
C LYS A 49 -35.42 -81.97 -5.82
N PHE A 50 -36.17 -80.92 -5.49
CA PHE A 50 -37.20 -80.94 -4.47
C PHE A 50 -38.25 -82.00 -4.78
N LEU A 51 -38.81 -82.01 -6.00
CA LEU A 51 -39.80 -83.00 -6.41
C LEU A 51 -39.26 -84.43 -6.39
N PHE A 52 -38.01 -84.65 -6.80
CA PHE A 52 -37.36 -85.96 -6.71
C PHE A 52 -37.19 -86.42 -5.26
N ASN A 53 -36.74 -85.55 -4.36
CA ASN A 53 -36.61 -85.86 -2.94
C ASN A 53 -37.99 -86.17 -2.33
N TYR A 54 -38.99 -85.32 -2.60
CA TYR A 54 -40.35 -85.54 -2.13
C TYR A 54 -40.97 -86.85 -2.65
N SER A 55 -40.63 -87.25 -3.89
CA SER A 55 -41.10 -88.51 -4.46
C SER A 55 -40.52 -89.76 -3.79
N GLN A 56 -39.39 -89.66 -3.07
CA GLN A 56 -38.82 -90.81 -2.35
C GLN A 56 -39.67 -91.20 -1.12
N ASP A 57 -40.34 -90.22 -0.50
CA ASP A 57 -41.11 -90.41 0.74
C ASP A 57 -42.63 -90.42 0.53
N ILE A 58 -43.08 -90.44 -0.74
CA ILE A 58 -44.48 -90.24 -1.13
C ILE A 58 -45.42 -91.37 -0.72
N GLU A 59 -44.87 -92.57 -0.47
CA GLU A 59 -45.64 -93.77 -0.14
C GLU A 59 -46.47 -93.55 1.15
N TYR A 60 -45.91 -92.80 2.11
CA TYR A 60 -46.52 -92.51 3.41
C TYR A 60 -47.44 -91.27 3.44
N VAL A 61 -47.55 -90.55 2.32
CA VAL A 61 -48.37 -89.32 2.22
C VAL A 61 -49.71 -89.63 1.54
N SER A 62 -50.79 -88.91 1.84
CA SER A 62 -52.08 -89.16 1.16
C SER A 62 -52.06 -88.67 -0.29
N PRO A 63 -52.84 -89.28 -1.22
CA PRO A 63 -52.95 -88.78 -2.59
C PRO A 63 -53.38 -87.31 -2.66
N GLY A 64 -54.31 -86.87 -1.81
CA GLY A 64 -54.76 -85.48 -1.77
C GLY A 64 -53.66 -84.48 -1.40
N ILE A 65 -52.83 -84.80 -0.41
CA ILE A 65 -51.67 -83.96 -0.04
C ILE A 65 -50.62 -83.96 -1.16
N THR A 66 -50.44 -85.11 -1.81
CA THR A 66 -49.51 -85.24 -2.94
C THR A 66 -49.94 -84.36 -4.12
N GLU A 67 -51.22 -84.36 -4.47
CA GLU A 67 -51.79 -83.49 -5.52
C GLU A 67 -51.68 -82.01 -5.12
N ALA A 68 -51.98 -81.68 -3.85
CA ALA A 68 -51.83 -80.32 -3.34
C ALA A 68 -50.40 -79.80 -3.44
N VAL A 69 -49.39 -80.61 -3.07
CA VAL A 69 -47.98 -80.21 -3.16
C VAL A 69 -47.57 -79.96 -4.62
N LEU A 70 -47.95 -80.83 -5.56
CA LEU A 70 -47.66 -80.60 -6.99
C LEU A 70 -48.31 -79.32 -7.50
N ASN A 71 -49.56 -79.04 -7.12
CA ASN A 71 -50.25 -77.81 -7.50
C ASN A 71 -49.58 -76.55 -6.92
N HIS A 72 -49.14 -76.58 -5.67
CA HIS A 72 -48.44 -75.44 -5.07
C HIS A 72 -47.05 -75.21 -5.69
N VAL A 73 -46.34 -76.28 -6.05
CA VAL A 73 -45.08 -76.17 -6.79
C VAL A 73 -45.31 -75.59 -8.20
N LEU A 74 -46.41 -75.96 -8.86
CA LEU A 74 -46.80 -75.38 -10.14
C LEU A 74 -47.09 -73.88 -10.02
N ILE A 75 -47.97 -73.49 -9.09
CA ILE A 75 -48.31 -72.08 -8.83
C ILE A 75 -47.06 -71.27 -8.50
N PHE A 76 -46.18 -71.81 -7.65
CA PHE A 76 -44.89 -71.20 -7.36
C PHE A 76 -44.05 -71.00 -8.61
N ALA A 77 -43.86 -72.05 -9.42
CA ALA A 77 -43.07 -71.95 -10.64
C ALA A 77 -43.66 -70.95 -11.65
N GLU A 78 -44.99 -70.82 -11.71
CA GLU A 78 -45.67 -69.89 -12.61
C GLU A 78 -45.50 -68.43 -12.18
N SER A 79 -45.65 -68.14 -10.89
CA SER A 79 -45.49 -66.79 -10.34
C SER A 79 -44.11 -66.18 -10.59
N LEU A 80 -43.08 -67.02 -10.70
CA LEU A 80 -41.70 -66.57 -10.91
C LEU A 80 -41.47 -65.97 -12.31
N LYS A 81 -42.43 -66.10 -13.24
CA LYS A 81 -42.41 -65.40 -14.52
C LYS A 81 -42.44 -63.87 -14.33
N ASP A 82 -43.12 -63.38 -13.29
CA ASP A 82 -43.30 -61.94 -13.03
C ASP A 82 -41.98 -61.21 -12.67
N LEU A 83 -40.92 -61.97 -12.38
CA LEU A 83 -39.63 -61.43 -11.95
C LEU A 83 -38.77 -60.87 -13.11
N VAL A 84 -39.31 -60.70 -14.32
CA VAL A 84 -38.57 -60.22 -15.50
C VAL A 84 -37.81 -58.91 -15.21
N ASN A 85 -38.42 -57.99 -14.47
CA ASN A 85 -37.88 -56.64 -14.23
C ASN A 85 -37.16 -56.46 -12.89
N LYS A 86 -37.02 -57.51 -12.07
CA LYS A 86 -36.34 -57.44 -10.76
C LYS A 86 -35.03 -58.22 -10.77
N ASP A 87 -33.95 -57.67 -10.24
CA ASP A 87 -32.70 -58.42 -10.08
C ASP A 87 -32.73 -59.38 -8.87
N ARG A 88 -31.71 -60.23 -8.73
CA ARG A 88 -31.65 -61.23 -7.65
C ARG A 88 -31.58 -60.60 -6.27
N ASN A 89 -30.84 -59.50 -6.13
CA ASN A 89 -30.67 -58.84 -4.85
C ASN A 89 -31.97 -58.16 -4.42
N GLN A 90 -32.68 -57.53 -5.37
CA GLN A 90 -34.00 -56.94 -5.16
C GLN A 90 -35.03 -57.97 -4.71
N VAL A 91 -35.03 -59.17 -5.32
CA VAL A 91 -35.95 -60.25 -4.90
C VAL A 91 -35.57 -60.79 -3.52
N ASN A 92 -34.29 -61.04 -3.25
CA ASN A 92 -33.85 -61.50 -1.93
C ASN A 92 -34.17 -60.45 -0.84
N GLN A 93 -33.93 -59.17 -1.11
CA GLN A 93 -34.31 -58.08 -0.21
C GLN A 93 -35.82 -58.01 0.00
N LEU A 94 -36.63 -58.20 -1.05
CA LEU A 94 -38.08 -58.24 -0.93
C LEU A 94 -38.53 -59.40 -0.01
N LEU A 95 -37.96 -60.58 -0.17
CA LEU A 95 -38.23 -61.75 0.66
C LEU A 95 -37.84 -61.51 2.11
N THR A 96 -36.63 -61.02 2.33
CA THR A 96 -36.10 -60.71 3.66
C THR A 96 -36.91 -59.60 4.34
N LYS A 97 -37.41 -58.61 3.58
CA LYS A 97 -38.28 -57.54 4.11
C LYS A 97 -39.70 -58.02 4.42
N ARG A 98 -40.33 -58.83 3.55
CA ARG A 98 -41.70 -59.36 3.76
C ARG A 98 -41.77 -60.42 4.86
N SER A 99 -40.68 -61.14 5.11
CA SER A 99 -40.59 -62.22 6.11
C SER A 99 -39.92 -61.80 7.42
N ASP A 100 -39.65 -60.51 7.64
CA ASP A 100 -38.88 -60.03 8.80
C ASP A 100 -37.54 -60.79 9.03
N ASN A 101 -36.86 -61.12 7.94
CA ASN A 101 -35.60 -61.88 7.84
C ASN A 101 -35.68 -63.39 8.07
N GLU A 102 -36.87 -63.99 8.14
CA GLU A 102 -37.00 -65.46 8.24
C GLU A 102 -36.59 -66.16 6.94
N ILE A 103 -36.83 -65.54 5.78
CA ILE A 103 -36.55 -66.11 4.45
C ILE A 103 -35.55 -65.25 3.69
N ARG A 104 -34.52 -65.91 3.12
CA ARG A 104 -33.38 -65.23 2.49
C ARG A 104 -33.31 -65.42 0.98
N ASN A 105 -33.93 -66.48 0.46
CA ASN A 105 -33.88 -66.81 -0.97
C ASN A 105 -35.14 -67.54 -1.45
N LEU A 106 -35.27 -67.71 -2.78
CA LEU A 106 -36.43 -68.36 -3.41
C LEU A 106 -36.60 -69.84 -3.06
N SER A 107 -35.53 -70.56 -2.70
CA SER A 107 -35.61 -71.96 -2.28
C SER A 107 -36.21 -72.09 -0.89
N ASP A 108 -35.87 -71.17 0.02
CA ASP A 108 -36.49 -71.07 1.35
C ASP A 108 -38.01 -70.80 1.20
N LEU A 109 -38.39 -69.90 0.28
CA LEU A 109 -39.79 -69.61 -0.01
C LEU A 109 -40.51 -70.84 -0.61
N LEU A 110 -39.88 -71.57 -1.53
CA LEU A 110 -40.43 -72.82 -2.09
C LEU A 110 -40.73 -73.85 -0.99
N ASN A 111 -39.81 -74.03 -0.04
CA ASN A 111 -40.02 -74.95 1.07
C ASN A 111 -41.20 -74.52 1.94
N LEU A 112 -41.32 -73.23 2.26
CA LEU A 112 -42.41 -72.72 3.10
C LEU A 112 -43.78 -72.83 2.41
N VAL A 113 -43.86 -72.52 1.12
CA VAL A 113 -45.09 -72.67 0.32
C VAL A 113 -45.53 -74.13 0.29
N VAL A 114 -44.60 -75.08 0.14
CA VAL A 114 -44.92 -76.50 0.15
C VAL A 114 -45.27 -77.02 1.55
N ASP A 115 -44.66 -76.51 2.61
CA ASP A 115 -45.01 -76.89 3.97
C ASP A 115 -46.43 -76.44 4.36
N LYS A 116 -46.91 -75.31 3.83
CA LYS A 116 -48.33 -74.93 3.93
C LYS A 116 -49.25 -75.89 3.18
N ALA A 117 -48.85 -76.33 1.98
CA ALA A 117 -49.60 -77.34 1.22
C ALA A 117 -49.70 -78.69 1.97
N LYS A 118 -48.63 -79.13 2.65
CA LYS A 118 -48.64 -80.34 3.50
C LYS A 118 -49.59 -80.22 4.68
N LYS A 119 -49.80 -79.00 5.21
CA LYS A 119 -50.72 -78.70 6.31
C LYS A 119 -52.19 -78.57 5.86
N GLY A 120 -52.45 -78.67 4.56
CA GLY A 120 -53.81 -78.63 3.99
C GLY A 120 -54.36 -77.23 3.73
N GLU A 121 -53.52 -76.20 3.74
CA GLU A 121 -53.93 -74.83 3.39
C GLU A 121 -54.14 -74.71 1.86
N SER A 122 -55.33 -74.29 1.42
CA SER A 122 -55.68 -74.15 0.00
C SER A 122 -55.30 -72.78 -0.57
N PHE A 123 -54.58 -72.74 -1.68
CA PHE A 123 -54.30 -71.53 -2.46
C PHE A 123 -55.39 -71.31 -3.53
N ASN A 124 -56.22 -70.27 -3.39
CA ASN A 124 -57.43 -70.06 -4.20
C ASN A 124 -57.38 -68.83 -5.13
N THR A 125 -56.21 -68.24 -5.39
CA THR A 125 -56.07 -66.98 -6.14
C THR A 125 -55.04 -67.06 -7.27
N GLU A 126 -55.17 -66.15 -8.25
CA GLU A 126 -54.34 -66.09 -9.46
C GLU A 126 -52.84 -65.93 -9.14
N SER A 127 -52.01 -66.43 -10.06
CA SER A 127 -50.62 -66.83 -9.85
C SER A 127 -49.60 -65.69 -10.03
N SER A 128 -49.69 -64.62 -9.24
CA SER A 128 -48.63 -63.59 -9.21
C SER A 128 -47.59 -63.79 -8.10
N PHE A 129 -46.38 -63.26 -8.28
CA PHE A 129 -45.33 -63.39 -7.25
C PHE A 129 -45.71 -62.70 -5.93
N ASP A 130 -46.38 -61.55 -5.98
CA ASP A 130 -46.82 -60.84 -4.77
C ASP A 130 -47.94 -61.59 -4.05
N ASP A 131 -48.82 -62.31 -4.77
CA ASP A 131 -49.87 -63.14 -4.16
C ASP A 131 -49.27 -64.30 -3.37
N ILE A 132 -48.16 -64.88 -3.84
CA ILE A 132 -47.41 -65.88 -3.06
C ILE A 132 -46.87 -65.26 -1.78
N LEU A 133 -46.30 -64.05 -1.84
CA LEU A 133 -45.79 -63.38 -0.65
C LEU A 133 -46.91 -63.05 0.34
N THR A 134 -48.05 -62.57 -0.13
CA THR A 134 -49.21 -62.31 0.72
C THR A 134 -49.80 -63.60 1.30
N TYR A 135 -49.93 -64.68 0.53
CA TYR A 135 -50.36 -65.97 1.07
C TYR A 135 -49.40 -66.51 2.13
N THR A 136 -48.11 -66.27 1.96
CA THR A 136 -47.09 -66.78 2.87
C THR A 136 -47.02 -65.94 4.15
N PHE A 137 -47.17 -64.61 4.05
CA PHE A 137 -46.88 -63.67 5.15
C PHE A 137 -48.04 -62.72 5.56
N GLY A 138 -49.18 -62.67 4.86
CA GLY A 138 -50.35 -61.81 5.14
C GLY A 138 -50.44 -60.49 4.33
N ASP A 139 -51.58 -59.77 4.44
CA ASP A 139 -51.87 -58.51 3.73
C ASP A 139 -51.54 -57.22 4.52
N LYS A 140 -50.81 -56.32 3.85
CA LYS A 140 -50.38 -54.92 4.14
C LYS A 140 -50.00 -54.49 5.57
N VAL A 141 -48.75 -54.05 5.69
CA VAL A 141 -48.44 -52.72 6.26
C VAL A 141 -48.04 -51.81 5.09
N GLU A 142 -48.60 -50.62 4.98
CA GLU A 142 -48.03 -49.54 4.15
C GLU A 142 -46.65 -49.21 4.73
N ILE A 143 -45.63 -49.84 4.18
CA ILE A 143 -44.24 -49.56 4.55
C ILE A 143 -43.92 -48.21 3.91
N SER A 144 -43.94 -47.15 4.71
CA SER A 144 -43.20 -45.93 4.40
C SER A 144 -41.83 -46.37 3.92
N ARG A 145 -41.45 -45.98 2.70
CA ARG A 145 -40.18 -46.33 2.09
C ARG A 145 -39.03 -45.74 2.93
N PHE A 146 -38.70 -46.39 4.03
CA PHE A 146 -37.52 -46.08 4.79
C PHE A 146 -36.33 -46.61 4.01
N SER A 147 -35.35 -45.74 3.78
CA SER A 147 -34.02 -46.16 3.39
C SER A 147 -33.48 -47.17 4.42
N ASP A 148 -32.56 -48.06 4.01
CA ASP A 148 -31.98 -49.04 4.96
C ASP A 148 -31.31 -48.33 6.16
N ILE A 149 -30.88 -47.07 5.99
CA ILE A 149 -30.38 -46.13 7.00
C ILE A 149 -31.46 -45.80 8.05
N GLU A 150 -32.63 -45.35 7.62
CA GLU A 150 -33.75 -44.99 8.50
C GLU A 150 -34.29 -46.19 9.28
N LEU A 151 -34.26 -47.39 8.69
CA LEU A 151 -34.67 -48.63 9.37
C LEU A 151 -33.82 -48.92 10.61
N PHE A 152 -32.49 -48.72 10.54
CA PHE A 152 -31.62 -48.93 11.70
C PHE A 152 -31.87 -47.89 12.80
N ILE A 153 -32.10 -46.62 12.44
CA ILE A 153 -32.37 -45.55 13.40
C ILE A 153 -33.72 -45.76 14.08
N ARG A 154 -34.79 -46.10 13.33
CA ARG A 154 -36.11 -46.39 13.89
C ARG A 154 -36.13 -47.65 14.77
N ARG A 155 -35.31 -48.65 14.47
CA ARG A 155 -35.11 -49.81 15.35
C ARG A 155 -34.34 -49.43 16.62
N ALA A 156 -33.36 -48.53 16.51
CA ALA A 156 -32.66 -48.01 17.68
C ALA A 156 -33.59 -47.17 18.58
N GLU A 157 -34.43 -46.32 17.98
CA GLU A 157 -35.46 -45.53 18.66
C GLU A 157 -36.35 -46.40 19.54
N LYS A 158 -36.88 -47.51 19.01
CA LYS A 158 -37.73 -48.43 19.78
C LYS A 158 -37.05 -48.92 21.06
N ASN A 159 -35.78 -49.31 20.97
CA ASN A 159 -35.03 -49.76 22.15
C ASN A 159 -34.77 -48.59 23.11
N ILE A 160 -34.43 -47.40 22.60
CA ILE A 160 -34.16 -46.21 23.41
C ILE A 160 -35.42 -45.68 24.12
N THR A 161 -36.60 -45.85 23.51
CA THR A 161 -37.90 -45.44 24.07
C THR A 161 -38.14 -46.02 25.46
N ASP A 162 -37.75 -47.28 25.68
CA ASP A 162 -37.92 -47.96 26.97
C ASP A 162 -37.14 -47.28 28.10
N LYS A 163 -36.15 -46.43 27.77
CA LYS A 163 -35.25 -45.78 28.73
C LYS A 163 -35.39 -44.25 28.82
N LEU A 164 -35.54 -43.56 27.69
CA LEU A 164 -35.65 -42.09 27.63
C LEU A 164 -37.08 -41.57 27.47
N GLY A 165 -38.05 -42.45 27.20
CA GLY A 165 -39.43 -42.09 26.88
C GLY A 165 -39.63 -41.73 25.40
N GLU A 166 -40.86 -41.88 24.93
CA GLU A 166 -41.26 -41.79 23.52
C GLU A 166 -40.98 -40.43 22.89
N GLU A 167 -41.18 -39.34 23.63
CA GLU A 167 -40.96 -37.98 23.13
C GLU A 167 -39.48 -37.69 22.86
N LYS A 168 -38.58 -38.10 23.77
CA LYS A 168 -37.13 -37.89 23.63
C LYS A 168 -36.52 -38.84 22.60
N SER A 169 -36.94 -40.11 22.57
CA SER A 169 -36.44 -41.06 21.57
C SER A 169 -36.83 -40.62 20.15
N LEU A 170 -38.06 -40.15 19.96
CA LEU A 170 -38.54 -39.60 18.70
C LEU A 170 -37.76 -38.34 18.29
N TYR A 171 -37.48 -37.43 19.23
CA TYR A 171 -36.66 -36.24 18.99
C TYR A 171 -35.26 -36.61 18.48
N TYR A 172 -34.54 -37.48 19.20
CA TYR A 172 -33.19 -37.90 18.82
C TYR A 172 -33.18 -38.63 17.47
N SER A 173 -34.12 -39.54 17.25
CA SER A 173 -34.28 -40.27 15.99
C SER A 173 -34.44 -39.31 14.79
N ASN A 174 -35.34 -38.33 14.89
CA ASN A 174 -35.58 -37.38 13.82
C ASN A 174 -34.37 -36.45 13.58
N GLN A 175 -33.70 -35.99 14.64
CA GLN A 175 -32.49 -35.16 14.53
C GLN A 175 -31.31 -35.91 13.91
N ILE A 176 -31.10 -37.18 14.27
CA ILE A 176 -30.06 -38.03 13.68
C ILE A 176 -30.35 -38.29 12.19
N ILE A 177 -31.61 -38.56 11.81
CA ILE A 177 -32.00 -38.70 10.40
C ILE A 177 -31.72 -37.42 9.61
N THR A 178 -32.05 -36.27 10.18
CA THR A 178 -31.89 -34.95 9.54
C THR A 178 -30.41 -34.58 9.38
N SER A 179 -29.59 -34.81 10.41
CA SER A 179 -28.15 -34.55 10.38
C SER A 179 -27.39 -35.48 9.42
N ILE A 180 -27.72 -36.78 9.38
CA ILE A 180 -27.14 -37.71 8.38
C ILE A 180 -27.55 -37.31 6.95
N SER A 181 -28.75 -36.77 6.77
CA SER A 181 -29.21 -36.33 5.44
C SER A 181 -28.45 -35.10 4.92
N SER A 182 -27.88 -34.30 5.83
CA SER A 182 -27.18 -33.03 5.56
C SER A 182 -25.65 -33.15 5.51
N THR A 183 -25.07 -34.34 5.70
CA THR A 183 -23.62 -34.57 5.50
C THR A 183 -23.20 -34.43 4.03
N ASP A 184 -21.95 -34.04 3.77
CA ASP A 184 -21.36 -33.93 2.42
C ASP A 184 -21.56 -35.22 1.59
N GLU A 185 -22.01 -35.06 0.33
CA GLU A 185 -22.33 -36.17 -0.58
C GLU A 185 -21.17 -37.17 -0.76
N LYS A 186 -19.91 -36.72 -0.65
CA LYS A 186 -18.72 -37.56 -0.83
C LYS A 186 -18.50 -38.58 0.30
N ILE A 187 -19.06 -38.33 1.49
CA ILE A 187 -18.92 -39.20 2.67
C ILE A 187 -20.25 -39.77 3.15
N LYS A 188 -21.37 -39.25 2.65
CA LYS A 188 -22.73 -39.64 3.00
C LYS A 188 -23.00 -41.15 2.90
N ASP A 189 -22.55 -41.80 1.83
CA ASP A 189 -22.76 -43.25 1.66
C ASP A 189 -21.96 -44.09 2.67
N TYR A 190 -20.74 -43.65 3.00
CA TYR A 190 -19.87 -44.34 3.94
C TYR A 190 -20.40 -44.21 5.38
N ILE A 191 -20.72 -42.99 5.80
CA ILE A 191 -21.13 -42.66 7.17
C ILE A 191 -22.60 -43.02 7.41
N GLY A 192 -23.45 -42.77 6.42
CA GLY A 192 -24.87 -43.09 6.44
C GLY A 192 -25.13 -44.59 6.63
N SER A 193 -24.19 -45.47 6.29
CA SER A 193 -24.34 -46.91 6.56
C SER A 193 -23.78 -47.35 7.93
N GLU A 194 -22.73 -46.72 8.44
CA GLU A 194 -22.01 -47.20 9.62
C GLU A 194 -22.52 -46.59 10.94
N ILE A 195 -22.88 -45.30 10.96
CA ILE A 195 -23.41 -44.65 12.17
C ILE A 195 -24.74 -45.28 12.61
N PRO A 196 -25.73 -45.50 11.73
CA PRO A 196 -26.98 -46.16 12.12
C PRO A 196 -26.80 -47.59 12.64
N LYS A 197 -25.90 -48.37 12.04
CA LYS A 197 -25.57 -49.72 12.53
C LYS A 197 -24.93 -49.67 13.92
N TYR A 198 -24.04 -48.71 14.15
CA TYR A 198 -23.42 -48.50 15.45
C TYR A 198 -24.44 -48.07 16.51
N LEU A 199 -25.33 -47.12 16.16
CA LEU A 199 -26.42 -46.66 17.01
C LEU A 199 -27.36 -47.82 17.40
N PHE A 200 -27.73 -48.67 16.44
CA PHE A 200 -28.54 -49.86 16.71
C PHE A 200 -27.81 -50.88 17.59
N LYS A 201 -26.50 -51.07 17.41
CA LYS A 201 -25.70 -51.95 18.29
C LYS A 201 -25.62 -51.42 19.72
N ILE A 202 -25.49 -50.10 19.91
CA ILE A 202 -25.56 -49.48 21.23
C ILE A 202 -26.95 -49.66 21.83
N SER A 203 -28.00 -49.44 21.04
CA SER A 203 -29.39 -49.50 21.50
C SER A 203 -29.76 -50.88 22.08
N GLN A 204 -29.12 -51.95 21.62
CA GLN A 204 -29.31 -53.31 22.14
C GLN A 204 -28.75 -53.53 23.56
N ASN A 205 -27.84 -52.67 24.04
CA ASN A 205 -27.16 -52.84 25.34
C ASN A 205 -27.34 -51.61 26.26
N ILE A 206 -28.44 -50.86 26.10
CA ILE A 206 -28.66 -49.60 26.81
C ILE A 206 -28.92 -49.77 28.31
N GLU A 207 -29.28 -50.97 28.78
CA GLU A 207 -29.62 -51.22 30.18
C GLU A 207 -28.51 -50.78 31.14
N HIS A 208 -27.25 -50.89 30.73
CA HIS A 208 -26.08 -50.57 31.54
C HIS A 208 -25.66 -49.08 31.54
N LEU A 209 -26.33 -48.21 30.78
CA LEU A 209 -26.02 -46.77 30.70
C LEU A 209 -26.93 -45.96 31.64
N SER A 210 -26.48 -44.81 32.16
CA SER A 210 -27.41 -43.88 32.82
C SER A 210 -28.25 -43.13 31.77
N ASN A 211 -29.40 -42.56 32.17
CA ASN A 211 -30.23 -41.77 31.24
C ASN A 211 -29.48 -40.52 30.73
N GLU A 212 -28.61 -39.96 31.56
CA GLU A 212 -27.75 -38.82 31.23
C GLU A 212 -26.67 -39.23 30.23
N ALA A 213 -25.92 -40.31 30.50
CA ALA A 213 -24.91 -40.82 29.57
C ALA A 213 -25.52 -41.22 28.22
N LEU A 214 -26.71 -41.81 28.21
CA LEU A 214 -27.41 -42.15 26.97
C LEU A 214 -27.84 -40.89 26.20
N SER A 215 -28.31 -39.85 26.89
CA SER A 215 -28.68 -38.57 26.25
C SER A 215 -27.45 -37.87 25.67
N ASP A 216 -26.34 -37.86 26.40
CA ASP A 216 -25.08 -37.26 25.97
C ASP A 216 -24.50 -37.99 24.77
N MET A 217 -24.50 -39.33 24.78
CA MET A 217 -24.10 -40.12 23.62
C MET A 217 -24.96 -39.80 22.40
N LEU A 218 -26.28 -39.69 22.54
CA LEU A 218 -27.18 -39.35 21.41
C LEU A 218 -26.97 -37.93 20.90
N ASN A 219 -26.70 -36.96 21.79
CA ASN A 219 -26.29 -35.61 21.41
C ASN A 219 -24.97 -35.62 20.62
N HIS A 220 -23.99 -36.41 21.04
CA HIS A 220 -22.71 -36.51 20.34
C HIS A 220 -22.84 -37.19 18.97
N VAL A 221 -23.79 -38.11 18.80
CA VAL A 221 -24.11 -38.65 17.48
C VAL A 221 -24.59 -37.53 16.56
N ILE A 222 -25.48 -36.65 17.04
CA ILE A 222 -26.01 -35.50 16.28
C ILE A 222 -24.91 -34.49 15.98
N LEU A 223 -24.11 -34.09 16.97
CA LEU A 223 -23.03 -33.13 16.80
C LEU A 223 -21.99 -33.64 15.79
N PHE A 224 -21.61 -34.92 15.89
CA PHE A 224 -20.67 -35.51 14.94
C PHE A 224 -21.24 -35.51 13.52
N THR A 225 -22.50 -35.93 13.32
CA THR A 225 -23.11 -35.92 12.00
C THR A 225 -23.31 -34.52 11.44
N GLN A 226 -23.57 -33.51 12.27
CA GLN A 226 -23.63 -32.10 11.86
C GLN A 226 -22.25 -31.56 11.45
N SER A 227 -21.21 -31.86 12.23
CA SER A 227 -19.83 -31.44 11.97
C SER A 227 -19.32 -31.90 10.60
N LEU A 228 -19.82 -33.04 10.10
CA LEU A 228 -19.50 -33.59 8.80
C LEU A 228 -20.17 -32.86 7.62
N GLY A 229 -21.09 -31.94 7.89
CA GLY A 229 -21.61 -30.98 6.91
C GLY A 229 -20.59 -29.89 6.57
N ASN A 230 -19.65 -29.61 7.48
CA ASN A 230 -18.56 -28.65 7.27
C ASN A 230 -17.20 -29.30 7.56
N MET A 231 -16.58 -29.86 6.51
CA MET A 231 -15.25 -30.48 6.60
C MET A 231 -14.09 -29.48 6.40
N ASP A 232 -14.33 -28.17 6.44
CA ASP A 232 -13.33 -27.12 6.22
C ASP A 232 -12.52 -27.30 4.91
N GLY A 233 -13.16 -27.80 3.86
CA GLY A 233 -12.55 -28.05 2.55
C GLY A 233 -11.66 -29.30 2.47
N LYS A 234 -11.49 -30.06 3.56
CA LYS A 234 -10.68 -31.29 3.61
C LYS A 234 -11.44 -32.49 3.05
N THR A 235 -10.72 -33.41 2.42
CA THR A 235 -11.26 -34.70 1.96
C THR A 235 -11.24 -35.74 3.09
N LYS A 236 -12.02 -36.83 2.95
CA LYS A 236 -12.03 -37.97 3.89
C LYS A 236 -10.62 -38.48 4.20
N ASP A 237 -9.77 -38.60 3.17
CA ASP A 237 -8.42 -39.13 3.33
C ASP A 237 -7.51 -38.14 4.09
N GLN A 238 -7.67 -36.84 3.86
CA GLN A 238 -6.97 -35.80 4.62
C GLN A 238 -7.39 -35.80 6.10
N ILE A 239 -8.69 -35.93 6.39
CA ILE A 239 -9.17 -36.03 7.77
C ILE A 239 -8.67 -37.31 8.44
N ASN A 240 -8.67 -38.46 7.74
CA ASN A 240 -8.10 -39.70 8.28
C ASN A 240 -6.61 -39.56 8.59
N GLN A 241 -5.85 -38.82 7.77
CA GLN A 241 -4.44 -38.54 8.05
C GLN A 241 -4.27 -37.67 9.30
N GLU A 242 -5.09 -36.64 9.49
CA GLU A 242 -5.08 -35.82 10.71
C GLU A 242 -5.45 -36.64 11.96
N ILE A 243 -6.43 -37.53 11.86
CA ILE A 243 -6.80 -38.46 12.94
C ILE A 243 -5.61 -39.33 13.32
N VAL A 244 -4.94 -39.95 12.35
CA VAL A 244 -3.75 -40.80 12.58
C VAL A 244 -2.65 -39.99 13.27
N LYS A 245 -2.40 -38.77 12.77
CA LYS A 245 -1.37 -37.86 13.27
C LYS A 245 -1.63 -37.42 14.71
N ARG A 246 -2.78 -36.79 14.99
CA ARG A 246 -3.11 -36.25 16.31
C ARG A 246 -3.31 -37.34 17.36
N SER A 247 -3.86 -38.48 16.97
CA SER A 247 -4.07 -39.62 17.87
C SER A 247 -2.79 -40.44 18.15
N LYS A 248 -1.62 -40.06 17.60
CA LYS A 248 -0.36 -40.80 17.72
C LYS A 248 -0.51 -42.28 17.28
N ASN A 249 -1.19 -42.51 16.16
CA ASN A 249 -1.51 -43.84 15.60
C ASN A 249 -2.42 -44.72 16.47
N THR A 250 -3.28 -44.14 17.32
CA THR A 250 -4.28 -44.92 18.08
C THR A 250 -5.63 -45.00 17.36
N LEU A 251 -5.97 -43.99 16.56
CA LEU A 251 -7.16 -43.94 15.71
C LEU A 251 -6.73 -43.81 14.25
N TYR A 252 -7.44 -44.47 13.33
CA TYR A 252 -7.02 -44.55 11.92
C TYR A 252 -8.05 -44.01 10.94
N THR A 253 -9.33 -44.00 11.34
CA THR A 253 -10.43 -43.65 10.45
C THR A 253 -11.40 -42.69 11.13
N LEU A 254 -12.16 -41.97 10.31
CA LEU A 254 -13.29 -41.15 10.75
C LEU A 254 -14.30 -41.93 11.62
N LEU A 255 -14.45 -43.24 11.37
CA LEU A 255 -15.32 -44.09 12.18
C LEU A 255 -14.69 -44.41 13.55
N ASP A 256 -13.37 -44.48 13.64
CA ASP A 256 -12.67 -44.63 14.92
C ASP A 256 -12.75 -43.35 15.74
N LEU A 257 -12.64 -42.18 15.08
CA LEU A 257 -12.89 -40.87 15.69
C LEU A 257 -14.33 -40.78 16.22
N PHE A 258 -15.32 -41.18 15.42
CA PHE A 258 -16.72 -41.24 15.87
C PHE A 258 -16.90 -42.10 17.11
N LYS A 259 -16.34 -43.32 17.13
CA LYS A 259 -16.44 -44.21 18.29
C LYS A 259 -15.75 -43.62 19.53
N ALA A 260 -14.60 -42.98 19.35
CA ALA A 260 -13.90 -42.29 20.43
C ALA A 260 -14.74 -41.12 20.98
N PHE A 261 -15.39 -40.35 20.10
CA PHE A 261 -16.29 -39.25 20.47
C PHE A 261 -17.48 -39.71 21.31
N ILE A 262 -18.12 -40.80 20.89
CA ILE A 262 -19.25 -41.37 21.64
C ILE A 262 -18.79 -41.98 22.97
N ASN A 263 -17.60 -42.60 23.01
CA ASN A 263 -17.05 -43.14 24.26
C ASN A 263 -16.65 -42.02 25.24
N ALA A 264 -16.12 -40.89 24.77
CA ALA A 264 -15.82 -39.74 25.60
C ALA A 264 -17.10 -39.19 26.28
N ALA A 265 -18.20 -39.08 25.53
CA ALA A 265 -19.51 -38.71 26.08
C ALA A 265 -20.00 -39.71 27.14
N LYS A 266 -19.81 -41.01 26.89
CA LYS A 266 -20.14 -42.07 27.85
C LYS A 266 -19.34 -41.95 29.15
N GLU A 267 -18.10 -41.47 29.09
CA GLU A 267 -17.20 -41.25 30.23
C GLU A 267 -17.40 -39.89 30.91
N GLY A 268 -18.36 -39.08 30.44
CA GLY A 268 -18.73 -37.79 31.03
C GLY A 268 -17.99 -36.58 30.43
N ASN A 269 -17.22 -36.75 29.35
CA ASN A 269 -16.53 -35.68 28.63
C ASN A 269 -17.37 -35.17 27.44
N SER A 270 -18.49 -34.53 27.76
CA SER A 270 -19.52 -34.12 26.81
C SER A 270 -19.24 -32.75 26.18
N MET A 271 -19.29 -32.67 24.85
CA MET A 271 -19.29 -31.46 24.04
C MET A 271 -20.73 -30.97 23.80
N TYR A 272 -20.96 -29.66 23.89
CA TYR A 272 -22.30 -29.06 23.75
C TYR A 272 -22.62 -28.51 22.36
N SER A 273 -21.60 -28.18 21.56
CA SER A 273 -21.74 -27.64 20.20
C SER A 273 -20.50 -27.95 19.36
N SER A 274 -20.69 -28.14 18.05
CA SER A 274 -19.63 -28.34 17.05
C SER A 274 -20.13 -27.79 15.72
N ASP A 275 -19.37 -26.88 15.13
CA ASP A 275 -19.69 -26.23 13.85
C ASP A 275 -18.89 -26.85 12.69
N SER A 276 -17.74 -27.48 12.97
CA SER A 276 -16.96 -28.23 12.00
C SER A 276 -16.34 -29.50 12.58
N ILE A 277 -15.88 -30.39 11.69
CA ILE A 277 -15.16 -31.61 12.10
C ILE A 277 -13.86 -31.31 12.84
N GLU A 278 -13.28 -30.12 12.64
CA GLU A 278 -12.09 -29.63 13.35
C GLU A 278 -12.38 -29.47 14.85
N ASP A 279 -13.56 -28.97 15.22
CA ASP A 279 -13.95 -28.82 16.63
C ASP A 279 -13.97 -30.18 17.35
N VAL A 280 -14.43 -31.23 16.66
CA VAL A 280 -14.46 -32.61 17.18
C VAL A 280 -13.03 -33.15 17.36
N LEU A 281 -12.14 -32.87 16.40
CA LEU A 281 -10.73 -33.24 16.48
C LEU A 281 -10.05 -32.54 17.66
N ILE A 282 -10.29 -31.24 17.85
CA ILE A 282 -9.75 -30.46 18.97
C ILE A 282 -10.26 -30.98 20.31
N HIS A 283 -11.57 -31.23 20.43
CA HIS A 283 -12.17 -31.72 21.67
C HIS A 283 -11.60 -33.07 22.11
N LEU A 284 -11.35 -33.99 21.17
CA LEU A 284 -10.86 -35.34 21.49
C LEU A 284 -9.35 -35.47 21.54
N LEU A 285 -8.66 -34.83 20.60
CA LEU A 285 -7.24 -35.07 20.32
C LEU A 285 -6.37 -33.84 20.58
N GLY A 286 -6.97 -32.70 20.94
CA GLY A 286 -6.29 -31.42 21.13
C GLY A 286 -6.09 -30.65 19.82
N GLU A 287 -5.63 -29.40 19.95
CA GLU A 287 -5.16 -28.61 18.81
C GLU A 287 -4.04 -29.35 18.08
N GLU A 288 -3.98 -29.20 16.75
CA GLU A 288 -2.81 -29.65 16.02
C GLU A 288 -1.61 -28.82 16.48
N GLU A 289 -0.72 -29.42 17.26
CA GLU A 289 0.59 -28.83 17.48
C GLU A 289 1.19 -28.56 16.10
N LYS A 290 1.58 -27.32 15.79
CA LYS A 290 2.14 -26.95 14.47
C LYS A 290 3.29 -27.87 14.04
N ARG A 291 3.98 -28.50 14.99
CA ARG A 291 5.00 -29.56 14.78
C ARG A 291 4.46 -30.84 14.09
N ILE A 292 3.19 -31.22 14.30
CA ILE A 292 2.56 -32.47 13.80
C ILE A 292 2.30 -32.45 12.27
N GLN A 293 2.29 -31.26 11.65
CA GLN A 293 2.16 -31.15 10.18
C GLN A 293 3.37 -31.73 9.42
N PHE A 294 4.51 -31.97 10.09
CA PHE A 294 5.78 -32.36 9.48
C PHE A 294 6.21 -33.83 9.70
N THR A 295 5.27 -34.78 9.67
CA THR A 295 5.52 -36.20 9.99
C THR A 295 6.75 -36.82 9.29
N ASP A 296 7.04 -36.44 8.05
CA ASP A 296 8.20 -36.97 7.32
C ASP A 296 9.53 -36.39 7.84
N VAL A 297 9.57 -35.09 8.14
CA VAL A 297 10.75 -34.38 8.68
C VAL A 297 11.10 -34.94 10.06
N GLU A 298 10.13 -35.01 10.96
CA GLU A 298 10.32 -35.52 12.31
C GLU A 298 10.69 -37.01 12.29
N ALA A 299 10.10 -37.81 11.40
CA ALA A 299 10.44 -39.22 11.24
C ALA A 299 11.88 -39.43 10.72
N PHE A 300 12.40 -38.54 9.86
CA PHE A 300 13.81 -38.60 9.45
C PHE A 300 14.75 -38.19 10.59
N LEU A 301 14.42 -37.12 11.32
CA LEU A 301 15.22 -36.64 12.45
C LEU A 301 15.25 -37.66 13.59
N LYS A 302 14.11 -38.17 14.07
CA LYS A 302 14.04 -39.22 15.12
C LYS A 302 14.78 -40.51 14.76
N ARG A 303 14.77 -40.91 13.48
CA ARG A 303 15.55 -42.07 13.01
C ARG A 303 17.06 -41.83 13.06
N SER A 304 17.49 -40.57 12.95
CA SER A 304 18.89 -40.17 13.06
C SER A 304 19.33 -39.86 14.50
N GLU A 305 18.41 -39.48 15.38
CA GLU A 305 18.63 -39.07 16.77
C GLU A 305 19.48 -40.09 17.53
N LYS A 306 19.09 -41.37 17.51
CA LYS A 306 19.83 -42.44 18.20
C LYS A 306 21.28 -42.56 17.75
N LYS A 307 21.59 -42.24 16.49
CA LYS A 307 22.96 -42.34 15.96
C LYS A 307 23.81 -41.15 16.38
N TYR A 308 23.22 -39.96 16.46
CA TYR A 308 23.89 -38.75 16.91
C TYR A 308 24.03 -38.68 18.43
N ALA A 309 23.03 -39.13 19.19
CA ALA A 309 23.05 -39.22 20.65
C ALA A 309 24.26 -40.01 21.19
N LEU A 310 24.69 -41.03 20.45
CA LEU A 310 25.88 -41.83 20.79
C LEU A 310 27.20 -41.05 20.70
N ILE A 311 27.20 -39.87 20.07
CA ILE A 311 28.41 -39.09 19.76
C ILE A 311 28.43 -37.77 20.52
N ILE A 312 27.34 -36.99 20.45
CA ILE A 312 27.25 -35.66 21.08
C ILE A 312 26.42 -35.65 22.38
N GLY A 313 25.83 -36.80 22.76
CA GLY A 313 24.96 -36.91 23.94
C GLY A 313 23.49 -36.70 23.63
N GLU A 314 22.62 -37.34 24.44
CA GLU A 314 21.15 -37.34 24.27
C GLU A 314 20.53 -35.95 24.47
N ASP A 315 20.94 -35.23 25.53
CA ASP A 315 20.44 -33.89 25.84
C ASP A 315 20.76 -32.87 24.73
N MET A 316 21.99 -32.92 24.20
CA MET A 316 22.46 -31.96 23.21
C MET A 316 21.82 -32.19 21.84
N ILE A 317 21.67 -33.45 21.40
CA ILE A 317 20.99 -33.71 20.12
C ILE A 317 19.50 -33.38 20.20
N GLN A 318 18.85 -33.60 21.35
CA GLN A 318 17.45 -33.22 21.53
C GLN A 318 17.28 -31.71 21.41
N MET A 319 18.13 -30.92 22.09
CA MET A 319 18.15 -29.47 21.97
C MET A 319 18.32 -29.01 20.51
N LEU A 320 19.33 -29.52 19.80
CA LEU A 320 19.60 -29.15 18.40
C LEU A 320 18.47 -29.57 17.44
N MET A 321 17.81 -30.70 17.70
CA MET A 321 16.67 -31.13 16.90
C MET A 321 15.43 -30.27 17.16
N GLU A 322 15.18 -29.88 18.40
CA GLU A 322 14.09 -28.98 18.76
C GLU A 322 14.28 -27.59 18.12
N GLU A 323 15.48 -27.01 18.24
CA GLU A 323 15.81 -25.73 17.60
C GLU A 323 15.67 -25.79 16.08
N LEU A 324 16.06 -26.90 15.45
CA LEU A 324 15.89 -27.08 14.01
C LEU A 324 14.41 -27.17 13.62
N LEU A 325 13.59 -27.88 14.41
CA LEU A 325 12.15 -27.98 14.15
C LEU A 325 11.48 -26.61 14.29
N GLU A 326 11.86 -25.83 15.29
CA GLU A 326 11.41 -24.44 15.45
C GLU A 326 11.82 -23.56 14.28
N GLY A 327 13.07 -23.69 13.80
CA GLY A 327 13.53 -22.95 12.63
C GLY A 327 12.83 -23.35 11.34
N ILE A 328 12.53 -24.65 11.14
CA ILE A 328 11.75 -25.12 9.99
C ILE A 328 10.31 -24.57 10.05
N GLU A 329 9.72 -24.46 11.23
CA GLU A 329 8.38 -23.89 11.41
C GLU A 329 8.32 -22.42 10.95
N GLN A 330 9.41 -21.67 11.12
CA GLN A 330 9.50 -20.26 10.72
C GLN A 330 9.66 -20.07 9.19
N ILE A 331 9.98 -21.13 8.43
CA ILE A 331 10.07 -21.04 6.96
C ILE A 331 8.67 -20.75 6.39
N PRO A 332 8.51 -19.88 5.37
CA PRO A 332 7.23 -19.64 4.72
C PRO A 332 6.61 -20.91 4.13
N GLU A 333 5.29 -21.03 4.20
CA GLU A 333 4.53 -22.25 3.84
C GLU A 333 4.87 -22.80 2.45
N GLN A 334 5.06 -21.91 1.46
CA GLN A 334 5.41 -22.26 0.07
C GLN A 334 6.76 -22.97 -0.07
N HIS A 335 7.67 -22.78 0.89
CA HIS A 335 9.03 -23.35 0.90
C HIS A 335 9.22 -24.44 1.95
N ARG A 336 8.38 -24.40 2.99
CA ARG A 336 8.53 -25.20 4.20
C ARG A 336 8.51 -26.70 3.93
N GLU A 337 7.58 -27.17 3.10
CA GLU A 337 7.36 -28.60 2.85
C GLU A 337 8.57 -29.27 2.17
N TYR A 338 9.03 -28.73 1.04
CA TYR A 338 10.14 -29.35 0.30
C TYR A 338 11.49 -29.13 0.99
N LEU A 339 11.75 -27.91 1.48
CA LEU A 339 13.06 -27.57 2.04
C LEU A 339 13.25 -28.21 3.42
N GLY A 340 12.22 -28.23 4.27
CA GLY A 340 12.25 -28.96 5.54
C GLY A 340 12.50 -30.46 5.32
N SER A 341 11.84 -31.06 4.32
CA SER A 341 12.07 -32.45 3.93
C SER A 341 13.50 -32.70 3.44
N ASP A 342 14.05 -31.82 2.61
CA ASP A 342 15.42 -31.94 2.08
C ASP A 342 16.49 -31.79 3.17
N LEU A 343 16.32 -30.84 4.10
CA LEU A 343 17.19 -30.70 5.27
C LEU A 343 17.14 -31.94 6.16
N ALA A 344 15.95 -32.48 6.44
CA ALA A 344 15.80 -33.68 7.26
C ALA A 344 16.42 -34.93 6.61
N LYS A 345 16.20 -35.11 5.29
CA LYS A 345 16.82 -36.20 4.52
C LYS A 345 18.35 -36.07 4.48
N PHE A 346 18.86 -34.84 4.38
CA PHE A 346 20.29 -34.58 4.44
C PHE A 346 20.89 -35.01 5.78
N LEU A 347 20.30 -34.56 6.89
CA LEU A 347 20.73 -34.91 8.24
C LEU A 347 20.58 -36.41 8.51
N PHE A 348 19.52 -37.05 8.02
CA PHE A 348 19.38 -38.50 8.10
C PHE A 348 20.50 -39.21 7.34
N LYS A 349 20.82 -38.80 6.11
CA LYS A 349 21.91 -39.38 5.33
C LYS A 349 23.28 -39.14 5.98
N PHE A 350 23.50 -37.93 6.53
CA PHE A 350 24.73 -37.61 7.26
C PHE A 350 24.91 -38.53 8.48
N SER A 351 23.81 -38.95 9.13
CA SER A 351 23.82 -39.83 10.30
C SER A 351 24.40 -41.21 10.01
N GLU A 352 24.33 -41.68 8.75
CA GLU A 352 24.91 -42.96 8.34
C GLU A 352 26.44 -42.97 8.40
N THR A 353 27.04 -41.78 8.34
CA THR A 353 28.49 -41.59 8.43
C THR A 353 28.93 -40.92 9.74
N ALA A 354 27.99 -40.64 10.65
CA ALA A 354 28.25 -39.88 11.87
C ALA A 354 29.30 -40.53 12.76
N SER A 355 29.37 -41.86 12.84
CA SER A 355 30.36 -42.60 13.63
C SER A 355 31.82 -42.33 13.25
N TYR A 356 32.06 -41.74 12.08
CA TYR A 356 33.40 -41.37 11.58
C TYR A 356 33.69 -39.87 11.70
N ASN A 357 32.78 -39.09 12.30
CA ASN A 357 32.89 -37.64 12.44
C ASN A 357 33.06 -37.26 13.92
N GLU A 358 33.84 -36.20 14.17
CA GLU A 358 34.01 -35.63 15.51
C GLU A 358 32.70 -34.94 15.98
N PRO A 359 32.43 -34.89 17.30
CA PRO A 359 31.27 -34.21 17.89
C PRO A 359 31.02 -32.81 17.33
N GLU A 360 32.07 -32.00 17.24
CA GLU A 360 32.03 -30.62 16.77
C GLU A 360 31.54 -30.51 15.32
N LYS A 361 31.80 -31.54 14.50
CA LYS A 361 31.36 -31.60 13.10
C LYS A 361 29.87 -31.92 12.99
N ILE A 362 29.33 -32.66 13.96
CA ILE A 362 27.89 -32.94 14.05
C ILE A 362 27.16 -31.70 14.54
N GLU A 363 27.66 -31.03 15.58
CA GLU A 363 27.12 -29.75 16.04
C GLU A 363 27.12 -28.70 14.93
N LEU A 364 28.22 -28.58 14.17
CA LEU A 364 28.32 -27.65 13.06
C LEU A 364 27.26 -27.89 11.97
N VAL A 365 26.92 -29.14 11.65
CA VAL A 365 25.92 -29.43 10.60
C VAL A 365 24.50 -29.08 11.06
N PHE A 366 24.19 -29.29 12.34
CA PHE A 366 22.91 -28.90 12.93
C PHE A 366 22.81 -27.38 13.04
N ASN A 367 23.83 -26.71 13.59
CA ASN A 367 23.87 -25.25 13.67
C ASN A 367 23.77 -24.59 12.29
N ALA A 368 24.42 -25.16 11.26
CA ALA A 368 24.28 -24.70 9.88
C ALA A 368 22.83 -24.80 9.38
N ALA A 369 22.14 -25.91 9.67
CA ALA A 369 20.76 -26.13 9.26
C ALA A 369 19.79 -25.20 10.00
N ILE A 370 20.01 -24.98 11.31
CA ILE A 370 19.21 -24.07 12.15
C ILE A 370 19.37 -22.63 11.67
N MET A 371 20.62 -22.13 11.54
CA MET A 371 20.91 -20.79 11.02
C MET A 371 20.29 -20.58 9.63
N PHE A 372 20.42 -21.58 8.76
CA PHE A 372 19.84 -21.50 7.43
C PHE A 372 18.31 -21.43 7.49
N ALA A 373 17.64 -22.31 8.25
CA ALA A 373 16.18 -22.31 8.37
C ALA A 373 15.64 -20.99 8.95
N ASN A 374 16.23 -20.47 10.02
CA ASN A 374 15.85 -19.21 10.66
C ASN A 374 15.97 -18.01 9.71
N SER A 375 16.94 -18.04 8.80
CA SER A 375 17.17 -16.95 7.84
C SER A 375 16.02 -16.76 6.83
N LEU A 376 15.18 -17.77 6.64
CA LEU A 376 14.23 -17.87 5.51
C LEU A 376 12.86 -17.26 5.80
N HIS A 377 12.60 -16.79 7.01
CA HIS A 377 11.29 -16.24 7.41
C HIS A 377 10.82 -15.06 6.54
N GLU A 378 11.74 -14.28 5.94
CA GLU A 378 11.45 -13.15 5.04
C GLU A 378 11.26 -13.57 3.55
N LEU A 379 10.96 -14.84 3.26
CA LEU A 379 10.81 -15.37 1.88
C LEU A 379 9.34 -15.59 1.44
N SER A 380 8.34 -15.11 2.18
CA SER A 380 6.91 -15.34 1.89
C SER A 380 6.45 -14.93 0.50
N ASP A 381 7.17 -14.00 -0.11
CA ASP A 381 6.77 -13.32 -1.34
C ASP A 381 7.23 -14.04 -2.61
N LEU A 382 7.94 -15.17 -2.48
CA LEU A 382 8.54 -15.90 -3.59
C LEU A 382 8.06 -17.35 -3.64
N ASN A 383 7.77 -17.85 -4.83
CA ASN A 383 7.55 -19.27 -5.05
C ASN A 383 8.89 -20.00 -5.33
N ASN A 384 8.85 -21.34 -5.36
CA ASN A 384 10.05 -22.18 -5.55
C ASN A 384 10.81 -21.87 -6.86
N GLU A 385 10.11 -21.57 -7.96
CA GLU A 385 10.76 -21.25 -9.23
C GLU A 385 11.46 -19.89 -9.19
N GLU A 386 10.80 -18.88 -8.62
CA GLU A 386 11.32 -17.51 -8.49
C GLU A 386 12.59 -17.48 -7.62
N ILE A 387 12.58 -18.18 -6.50
CA ILE A 387 13.72 -18.20 -5.59
C ILE A 387 14.90 -19.00 -6.16
N ASN A 388 14.62 -20.08 -6.89
CA ASN A 388 15.65 -20.84 -7.58
C ASN A 388 16.30 -20.01 -8.70
N GLN A 389 15.51 -19.27 -9.48
CA GLN A 389 16.04 -18.35 -10.49
C GLN A 389 16.89 -17.24 -9.88
N PHE A 390 16.46 -16.66 -8.75
CA PHE A 390 17.23 -15.67 -8.02
C PHE A 390 18.61 -16.23 -7.56
N ILE A 391 18.62 -17.45 -7.00
CA ILE A 391 19.86 -18.12 -6.56
C ILE A 391 20.76 -18.49 -7.76
N ILE A 392 20.18 -18.99 -8.85
CA ILE A 392 20.89 -19.30 -10.11
C ILE A 392 21.58 -18.06 -10.65
N ASN A 393 20.90 -16.92 -10.65
CA ASN A 393 21.46 -15.67 -11.16
C ASN A 393 22.56 -15.13 -10.23
N ARG A 394 22.33 -15.15 -8.92
CA ARG A 394 23.29 -14.65 -7.93
C ARG A 394 24.56 -15.51 -7.84
N SER A 395 24.47 -16.80 -8.12
CA SER A 395 25.60 -17.73 -8.07
C SER A 395 26.36 -17.89 -9.39
N ASN A 396 26.04 -17.11 -10.43
CA ASN A 396 26.51 -17.33 -11.81
C ASN A 396 26.27 -18.79 -12.28
N HIS A 397 25.08 -19.32 -11.97
CA HIS A 397 24.57 -20.64 -12.34
C HIS A 397 25.27 -21.82 -11.67
N ASN A 398 26.10 -21.58 -10.65
CA ASN A 398 26.77 -22.63 -9.88
C ASN A 398 25.85 -23.31 -8.87
N ILE A 399 24.83 -22.59 -8.37
CA ILE A 399 23.84 -23.09 -7.40
C ILE A 399 22.46 -23.02 -8.03
N ARG A 400 21.69 -24.11 -7.97
CA ARG A 400 20.43 -24.26 -8.70
C ARG A 400 19.17 -24.23 -7.85
N SER A 401 19.31 -24.35 -6.53
CA SER A 401 18.19 -24.43 -5.60
C SER A 401 18.52 -23.86 -4.23
N LEU A 402 17.50 -23.57 -3.43
CA LEU A 402 17.64 -23.25 -2.00
C LEU A 402 18.42 -24.31 -1.23
N PHE A 403 18.19 -25.59 -1.52
CA PHE A 403 18.90 -26.67 -0.85
C PHE A 403 20.36 -26.80 -1.30
N ASP A 404 20.67 -26.50 -2.58
CA ASP A 404 22.06 -26.42 -3.03
C ASP A 404 22.79 -25.21 -2.43
N LEU A 405 22.06 -24.11 -2.18
CA LEU A 405 22.60 -22.96 -1.45
C LEU A 405 22.95 -23.35 -0.01
N PHE A 406 22.08 -24.09 0.68
CA PHE A 406 22.38 -24.65 2.00
C PHE A 406 23.66 -25.50 1.99
N LYS A 407 23.82 -26.40 1.02
CA LYS A 407 25.05 -27.22 0.93
C LYS A 407 26.30 -26.35 0.77
N ALA A 408 26.23 -25.35 -0.10
CA ALA A 408 27.35 -24.42 -0.30
C ALA A 408 27.63 -23.58 0.96
N PHE A 409 26.58 -23.18 1.68
CA PHE A 409 26.69 -22.47 2.95
C PHE A 409 27.38 -23.33 4.00
N TYR A 410 26.97 -24.59 4.15
CA TYR A 410 27.61 -25.54 5.06
C TYR A 410 29.10 -25.78 4.72
N GLU A 411 29.46 -25.91 3.44
CA GLU A 411 30.88 -26.02 3.06
C GLU A 411 31.69 -24.76 3.39
N LYS A 412 31.07 -23.57 3.33
CA LYS A 412 31.71 -22.31 3.73
C LYS A 412 31.86 -22.18 5.25
N LEU A 413 30.87 -22.61 6.02
CA LEU A 413 30.91 -22.62 7.48
C LEU A 413 32.07 -23.45 8.05
N LYS A 414 32.42 -24.57 7.39
CA LYS A 414 33.61 -25.37 7.75
C LYS A 414 34.93 -24.59 7.69
N ILE A 415 34.96 -23.49 6.92
CA ILE A 415 36.14 -22.66 6.71
C ILE A 415 36.06 -21.40 7.58
N ARG A 416 34.88 -20.79 7.70
CA ARG A 416 34.67 -19.52 8.40
C ARG A 416 33.20 -19.36 8.79
N MET A 417 32.92 -18.90 10.01
CA MET A 417 31.56 -18.56 10.46
C MET A 417 31.03 -17.25 9.84
N PRO A 418 29.70 -17.04 9.78
CA PRO A 418 29.10 -15.77 9.38
C PRO A 418 29.42 -14.70 10.43
N LEU A 419 29.30 -13.42 10.06
CA LEU A 419 29.60 -12.32 10.97
C LEU A 419 28.53 -12.14 12.06
N SER A 420 27.26 -12.38 11.71
CA SER A 420 26.13 -12.40 12.64
C SER A 420 25.96 -13.79 13.25
N SER A 421 25.58 -13.85 14.52
CA SER A 421 25.14 -15.09 15.18
C SER A 421 23.83 -15.62 14.59
N ASP A 422 22.96 -14.71 14.12
CA ASP A 422 21.66 -15.01 13.52
C ASP A 422 21.58 -14.34 12.13
N PRO A 423 22.23 -14.92 11.10
CA PRO A 423 22.30 -14.30 9.80
C PRO A 423 20.95 -14.34 9.06
N ASN A 424 20.53 -13.19 8.54
CA ASN A 424 19.38 -13.14 7.61
C ASN A 424 19.74 -13.77 6.24
N PHE A 425 18.74 -14.01 5.39
CA PHE A 425 18.95 -14.68 4.11
C PHE A 425 19.99 -13.99 3.21
N ASP A 426 20.02 -12.66 3.20
CA ASP A 426 20.98 -11.89 2.41
C ASP A 426 22.41 -12.03 2.94
N GLU A 427 22.59 -12.12 4.26
CA GLU A 427 23.86 -12.41 4.89
C GLU A 427 24.34 -13.83 4.60
N ILE A 428 23.45 -14.82 4.61
CA ILE A 428 23.76 -16.18 4.17
C ILE A 428 24.22 -16.18 2.70
N LEU A 429 23.53 -15.45 1.83
CA LEU A 429 23.94 -15.32 0.43
C LEU A 429 25.32 -14.68 0.30
N VAL A 430 25.58 -13.58 1.02
CA VAL A 430 26.88 -12.89 0.97
C VAL A 430 28.00 -13.74 1.55
N HIS A 431 27.74 -14.45 2.64
CA HIS A 431 28.70 -15.36 3.25
C HIS A 431 29.04 -16.53 2.32
N THR A 432 28.02 -17.11 1.69
CA THR A 432 28.15 -18.30 0.86
C THR A 432 28.74 -17.99 -0.51
N LEU A 433 28.19 -16.97 -1.18
CA LEU A 433 28.49 -16.63 -2.58
C LEU A 433 29.46 -15.44 -2.71
N GLY A 434 29.81 -14.78 -1.61
CA GLY A 434 30.59 -13.54 -1.60
C GLY A 434 29.72 -12.30 -1.71
N ARG A 435 30.32 -11.11 -1.56
CA ARG A 435 29.62 -9.84 -1.82
C ARG A 435 29.10 -9.87 -3.25
N TYR A 436 27.82 -9.59 -3.39
CA TYR A 436 27.20 -9.42 -4.69
C TYR A 436 27.73 -8.11 -5.29
N ASP A 437 28.68 -8.22 -6.22
CA ASP A 437 29.19 -7.09 -7.01
C ASP A 437 28.18 -6.65 -8.09
N GLY A 438 26.90 -6.95 -7.91
CA GLY A 438 25.88 -6.88 -8.97
C GLY A 438 25.98 -8.06 -9.94
N PRO A 439 25.00 -8.22 -10.83
CA PRO A 439 25.14 -9.14 -11.93
C PRO A 439 26.18 -8.52 -12.90
N LYS A 440 27.27 -9.25 -13.20
CA LYS A 440 28.16 -8.88 -14.31
C LYS A 440 27.48 -9.00 -15.68
N VAL A 441 26.27 -9.53 -15.72
CA VAL A 441 25.46 -9.72 -16.93
C VAL A 441 24.02 -9.29 -16.60
N PHE A 442 23.62 -8.12 -17.07
CA PHE A 442 22.30 -7.50 -16.85
C PHE A 442 21.12 -8.27 -17.50
N ASP A 443 21.36 -9.40 -18.15
CA ASP A 443 20.49 -9.92 -19.22
C ASP A 443 19.30 -10.79 -18.79
N GLN A 444 18.97 -10.96 -17.51
CA GLN A 444 17.85 -11.88 -17.15
C GLN A 444 16.75 -11.28 -16.26
N GLY A 445 17.03 -10.27 -15.42
CA GLY A 445 16.00 -9.55 -14.67
C GLY A 445 15.36 -8.39 -15.43
N GLY A 446 16.16 -7.66 -16.22
CA GLY A 446 15.74 -6.45 -16.94
C GLY A 446 15.33 -5.31 -16.00
N LEU A 447 15.54 -4.05 -16.40
CA LEU A 447 14.92 -2.92 -15.71
C LEU A 447 13.44 -2.90 -16.09
N ILE A 448 12.53 -2.77 -15.10
CA ILE A 448 11.07 -2.83 -15.32
C ILE A 448 10.61 -1.86 -16.42
N HIS A 449 11.14 -0.63 -16.41
CA HIS A 449 10.83 0.40 -17.40
C HIS A 449 11.39 0.09 -18.79
N GLU A 450 12.51 -0.65 -18.90
CA GLU A 450 13.05 -1.10 -20.18
C GLU A 450 12.24 -2.26 -20.75
N LEU A 451 11.79 -3.20 -19.90
CA LEU A 451 10.96 -4.34 -20.29
C LEU A 451 9.60 -3.93 -20.87
N LEU A 452 9.10 -2.75 -20.47
CA LEU A 452 7.78 -2.25 -20.85
C LEU A 452 7.78 -1.20 -21.97
N LYS A 453 8.96 -0.86 -22.50
CA LYS A 453 9.13 0.20 -23.50
C LYS A 453 8.23 0.04 -24.73
N ASP A 454 8.03 -1.20 -25.17
CA ASP A 454 7.19 -1.52 -26.35
C ASP A 454 5.70 -1.65 -26.03
N PHE A 455 5.29 -1.48 -24.76
CA PHE A 455 3.92 -1.69 -24.28
C PHE A 455 3.27 -0.43 -23.70
N HIS A 456 3.88 0.74 -23.91
CA HIS A 456 3.41 2.04 -23.40
C HIS A 456 1.98 2.39 -23.83
N ASP A 457 1.57 2.00 -25.05
CA ASP A 457 0.23 2.29 -25.57
C ASP A 457 -0.84 1.27 -25.09
N GLU A 458 -0.41 0.16 -24.49
CA GLU A 458 -1.29 -0.96 -24.11
C GLU A 458 -1.47 -1.10 -22.60
N ILE A 459 -0.51 -0.63 -21.80
CA ILE A 459 -0.50 -0.77 -20.34
C ILE A 459 -0.50 0.62 -19.70
N SER A 460 -1.60 0.95 -19.01
CA SER A 460 -1.89 2.32 -18.56
C SER A 460 -0.83 2.96 -17.66
N LEU A 461 -0.13 2.16 -16.83
CA LEU A 461 0.88 2.67 -15.89
C LEU A 461 2.32 2.63 -16.44
N ALA A 462 2.54 2.04 -17.61
CA ALA A 462 3.90 1.82 -18.13
C ALA A 462 4.60 3.15 -18.45
N VAL A 463 3.88 4.12 -19.04
CA VAL A 463 4.42 5.46 -19.36
C VAL A 463 4.80 6.22 -18.09
N GLU A 464 3.90 6.25 -17.11
CA GLU A 464 4.14 6.95 -15.85
C GLU A 464 5.33 6.33 -15.10
N HIS A 465 5.37 5.00 -14.99
CA HIS A 465 6.50 4.28 -14.41
C HIS A 465 7.81 4.60 -15.12
N SER A 466 7.83 4.53 -16.45
CA SER A 466 9.01 4.80 -17.27
C SER A 466 9.54 6.22 -17.07
N ASN A 467 8.67 7.22 -17.01
CA ASN A 467 9.06 8.62 -16.79
C ASN A 467 9.72 8.82 -15.41
N TRP A 468 9.14 8.24 -14.35
CA TRP A 468 9.71 8.31 -13.00
C TRP A 468 11.02 7.53 -12.85
N ALA A 469 11.05 6.29 -13.35
CA ALA A 469 12.21 5.43 -13.26
C ALA A 469 13.41 5.98 -14.06
N SER A 470 13.16 6.45 -15.30
CA SER A 470 14.20 7.04 -16.16
C SER A 470 14.79 8.31 -15.56
N ALA A 471 13.97 9.14 -14.91
CA ALA A 471 14.45 10.33 -14.23
C ALA A 471 15.46 9.97 -13.13
N ILE A 472 15.12 9.05 -12.25
CA ILE A 472 16.00 8.66 -11.13
C ILE A 472 17.24 7.91 -11.64
N ALA A 473 17.08 7.06 -12.65
CA ALA A 473 18.16 6.36 -13.32
C ALA A 473 19.21 7.32 -13.92
N GLU A 474 18.81 8.55 -14.27
CA GLU A 474 19.72 9.57 -14.78
C GLU A 474 20.28 10.50 -13.68
N ILE A 475 19.47 10.82 -12.68
CA ILE A 475 19.81 11.82 -11.65
C ILE A 475 20.80 11.27 -10.63
N ILE A 476 20.52 10.09 -10.07
CA ILE A 476 21.35 9.56 -8.98
C ILE A 476 22.78 9.28 -9.46
N PRO A 477 23.02 8.60 -10.59
CA PRO A 477 24.39 8.34 -11.05
C PRO A 477 25.24 9.59 -11.22
N ARG A 478 24.67 10.68 -11.74
CA ARG A 478 25.36 11.97 -11.86
C ARG A 478 25.81 12.54 -10.51
N PHE A 479 25.01 12.36 -9.45
CA PHE A 479 25.45 12.72 -8.09
C PHE A 479 26.54 11.77 -7.59
N LEU A 480 26.41 10.47 -7.83
CA LEU A 480 27.41 9.48 -7.43
C LEU A 480 28.76 9.67 -8.14
N GLU A 481 28.81 10.37 -9.29
CA GLU A 481 30.06 10.75 -9.95
C GLU A 481 30.81 11.89 -9.23
N ILE A 482 30.10 12.83 -8.60
CA ILE A 482 30.68 14.05 -8.03
C ILE A 482 30.86 14.02 -6.51
N LEU A 483 30.16 13.12 -5.82
CA LEU A 483 30.21 12.96 -4.37
C LEU A 483 31.42 12.18 -3.81
N PRO A 484 32.12 11.28 -4.54
CA PRO A 484 33.24 10.53 -3.98
C PRO A 484 34.32 11.45 -3.42
N ASN A 485 34.66 11.26 -2.14
CA ASN A 485 35.69 12.03 -1.46
C ASN A 485 36.36 11.17 -0.38
N SER A 486 37.63 10.85 -0.59
CA SER A 486 38.39 9.95 0.29
C SER A 486 38.55 10.47 1.72
N GLU A 487 38.63 11.79 1.91
CA GLU A 487 38.70 12.39 3.24
C GLU A 487 37.33 12.37 3.93
N GLY A 488 36.24 12.60 3.19
CA GLY A 488 34.88 12.43 3.70
C GLY A 488 34.59 11.00 4.16
N ASP A 489 35.00 10.00 3.36
CA ASP A 489 34.87 8.58 3.72
C ASP A 489 35.67 8.23 4.97
N ARG A 490 36.90 8.76 5.08
CA ARG A 490 37.75 8.58 6.26
C ARG A 490 37.11 9.19 7.51
N VAL A 491 36.60 10.41 7.42
CA VAL A 491 35.91 11.09 8.53
C VAL A 491 34.69 10.30 8.97
N LEU A 492 33.88 9.84 8.01
CA LEU A 492 32.71 9.00 8.28
C LEU A 492 33.08 7.70 9.00
N ASP A 493 34.12 7.01 8.52
CA ASP A 493 34.60 5.77 9.13
C ASP A 493 35.17 5.99 10.54
N LEU A 494 35.85 7.12 10.78
CA LEU A 494 36.35 7.49 12.10
C LEU A 494 35.22 7.84 13.08
N LEU A 495 34.19 8.55 12.63
CA LEU A 495 32.99 8.85 13.43
C LEU A 495 32.25 7.55 13.77
N TRP A 496 32.11 6.65 12.80
CA TRP A 496 31.48 5.34 13.00
C TRP A 496 32.25 4.46 13.99
N GLN A 497 33.59 4.50 13.94
CA GLN A 497 34.45 3.75 14.86
C GLN A 497 34.64 4.45 16.22
N GLN A 498 34.02 5.60 16.47
CA GLN A 498 34.22 6.43 17.66
C GLN A 498 35.70 6.80 17.89
N LYS A 499 36.45 6.99 16.81
CA LYS A 499 37.87 7.38 16.81
C LYS A 499 38.09 8.82 16.37
N PHE A 500 37.03 9.52 15.97
CA PHE A 500 37.12 10.92 15.60
C PHE A 500 37.25 11.80 16.86
N PRO A 501 38.12 12.83 16.87
CA PRO A 501 38.29 13.69 18.05
C PRO A 501 36.99 14.38 18.47
N GLU A 502 36.54 14.18 19.72
CA GLU A 502 35.28 14.74 20.23
C GLU A 502 35.26 16.27 20.27
N ASP A 503 36.43 16.89 20.47
CA ASP A 503 36.62 18.34 20.49
C ASP A 503 36.33 18.99 19.13
N GLN A 504 36.41 18.23 18.03
CA GLN A 504 36.08 18.70 16.67
C GLN A 504 34.62 18.46 16.28
N ILE A 505 33.83 17.83 17.16
CA ILE A 505 32.39 17.60 17.00
C ILE A 505 31.64 18.68 17.79
N LEU A 506 30.63 19.28 17.15
CA LEU A 506 29.77 20.26 17.81
C LEU A 506 29.09 19.66 19.05
N GLU A 507 29.14 20.38 20.16
CA GLU A 507 28.74 19.91 21.49
C GLU A 507 27.35 19.26 21.53
N GLN A 508 26.37 19.88 20.86
CA GLN A 508 24.99 19.39 20.74
C GLN A 508 24.82 18.05 20.02
N HIS A 509 25.86 17.53 19.35
CA HIS A 509 25.82 16.29 18.57
C HIS A 509 26.70 15.18 19.15
N ARG A 510 27.53 15.44 20.18
CA ARG A 510 28.46 14.47 20.76
C ARG A 510 27.78 13.22 21.29
N GLU A 511 26.72 13.37 22.09
CA GLU A 511 25.96 12.24 22.63
C GLU A 511 25.31 11.38 21.53
N LYS A 512 24.80 12.02 20.46
CA LYS A 512 24.19 11.31 19.33
C LYS A 512 25.22 10.52 18.52
N ILE A 513 26.44 11.05 18.34
CA ILE A 513 27.54 10.35 17.65
C ILE A 513 28.08 9.20 18.50
N ALA A 514 28.16 9.37 19.83
CA ALA A 514 28.53 8.29 20.76
C ALA A 514 27.50 7.14 20.79
N GLY A 515 26.25 7.41 20.38
CA GLY A 515 25.19 6.41 20.24
C GLY A 515 25.12 5.70 18.87
N LEU A 516 26.06 5.94 17.95
CA LEU A 516 26.04 5.28 16.63
C LEU A 516 26.15 3.74 16.80
N PRO A 517 25.25 2.95 16.18
CA PRO A 517 25.25 1.50 16.31
C PRO A 517 26.53 0.91 15.71
N ARG A 518 27.08 -0.14 16.34
CA ARG A 518 28.37 -0.73 15.97
C ARG A 518 28.27 -1.74 14.82
N GLU A 519 27.08 -2.26 14.56
CA GLU A 519 26.75 -3.22 13.50
C GLU A 519 25.75 -2.60 12.49
N LYS A 520 25.70 -3.15 11.27
CA LYS A 520 24.82 -2.65 10.20
C LYS A 520 23.35 -3.02 10.49
N GLU A 521 22.71 -2.27 11.38
CA GLU A 521 21.28 -2.43 11.68
C GLU A 521 20.38 -1.73 10.65
N LYS A 522 19.09 -2.14 10.58
CA LYS A 522 18.03 -1.52 9.78
C LYS A 522 17.91 0.02 10.01
N THR A 523 18.44 0.55 11.12
CA THR A 523 18.50 1.97 11.50
C THR A 523 19.62 2.78 10.82
N PHE A 524 20.56 2.14 10.10
CA PHE A 524 21.72 2.79 9.48
C PHE A 524 21.35 4.00 8.61
N MET A 525 20.37 3.85 7.72
CA MET A 525 19.96 4.93 6.81
C MET A 525 19.36 6.14 7.54
N PHE A 526 18.66 5.93 8.65
CA PHE A 526 18.09 7.00 9.46
C PHE A 526 19.16 7.85 10.14
N TYR A 527 20.20 7.20 10.69
CA TYR A 527 21.34 7.91 11.28
C TYR A 527 22.13 8.70 10.23
N LEU A 528 22.39 8.11 9.04
CA LEU A 528 23.06 8.81 7.95
C LEU A 528 22.27 10.05 7.50
N LEU A 529 20.94 9.95 7.34
CA LEU A 529 20.07 11.08 6.99
C LEU A 529 20.08 12.19 8.06
N THR A 530 20.12 11.80 9.33
CA THR A 530 20.21 12.74 10.45
C THR A 530 21.55 13.48 10.46
N MET A 531 22.65 12.78 10.20
CA MET A 531 23.98 13.38 10.10
C MET A 531 24.12 14.24 8.85
N LEU A 532 23.48 13.86 7.74
CA LEU A 532 23.54 14.59 6.48
C LEU A 532 22.87 15.98 6.60
N THR A 533 21.75 16.05 7.31
CA THR A 533 20.91 17.26 7.37
C THR A 533 21.44 18.34 8.32
N ASN A 534 22.40 18.01 9.18
CA ASN A 534 22.95 18.91 10.19
C ASN A 534 24.45 19.11 9.97
N GLN A 535 24.98 20.27 10.38
CA GLN A 535 26.42 20.44 10.54
C GLN A 535 26.84 19.66 11.80
N ILE A 536 27.75 18.70 11.65
CA ILE A 536 28.22 17.84 12.74
C ILE A 536 29.59 18.30 13.24
N LEU A 537 30.45 18.77 12.34
CA LEU A 537 31.82 19.15 12.65
C LEU A 537 31.97 20.67 12.75
N GLU A 538 32.90 21.12 13.60
CA GLU A 538 33.24 22.55 13.71
C GLU A 538 33.91 23.07 12.42
N ASP A 539 34.76 22.25 11.81
CA ASP A 539 35.42 22.54 10.53
C ASP A 539 34.42 22.37 9.37
N LYS A 540 34.07 23.50 8.74
CA LYS A 540 33.10 23.57 7.65
C LYS A 540 33.52 22.78 6.40
N GLU A 541 34.82 22.68 6.11
CA GLU A 541 35.30 21.94 4.94
C GLU A 541 35.26 20.43 5.20
N LYS A 542 35.70 19.97 6.38
CA LYS A 542 35.55 18.56 6.76
C LYS A 542 34.08 18.14 6.85
N ASP A 543 33.21 19.03 7.34
CA ASP A 543 31.76 18.79 7.40
C ASP A 543 31.14 18.68 6.00
N LYS A 544 31.59 19.51 5.04
CA LYS A 544 31.20 19.43 3.63
C LYS A 544 31.66 18.11 2.98
N GLN A 545 32.84 17.62 3.32
CA GLN A 545 33.35 16.32 2.84
C GLN A 545 32.57 15.15 3.45
N LEU A 546 32.30 15.20 4.76
CA LEU A 546 31.43 14.24 5.45
C LEU A 546 30.02 14.20 4.84
N THR A 547 29.43 15.36 4.54
CA THR A 547 28.12 15.47 3.89
C THR A 547 28.11 14.69 2.56
N ALA A 548 29.17 14.80 1.76
CA ALA A 548 29.24 14.08 0.49
C ALA A 548 29.37 12.57 0.66
N ALA A 549 30.20 12.10 1.59
CA ALA A 549 30.33 10.68 1.89
C ALA A 549 29.00 10.07 2.40
N LEU A 550 28.30 10.79 3.27
CA LEU A 550 26.96 10.42 3.74
C LEU A 550 25.96 10.33 2.58
N ALA A 551 25.90 11.37 1.75
CA ALA A 551 24.99 11.41 0.61
C ALA A 551 25.30 10.33 -0.44
N PHE A 552 26.59 10.06 -0.70
CA PHE A 552 27.03 8.99 -1.60
C PHE A 552 26.52 7.63 -1.11
N ARG A 553 26.68 7.32 0.18
CA ARG A 553 26.16 6.07 0.76
C ARG A 553 24.63 5.99 0.70
N ILE A 554 23.92 7.07 1.01
CA ILE A 554 22.45 7.11 1.00
C ILE A 554 21.92 6.94 -0.44
N LEU A 555 22.38 7.78 -1.37
CA LEU A 555 21.93 7.75 -2.76
C LEU A 555 22.32 6.45 -3.46
N GLY A 556 23.51 5.91 -3.20
CA GLY A 556 23.95 4.62 -3.73
C GLY A 556 23.08 3.47 -3.22
N THR A 557 22.72 3.47 -1.93
CA THR A 557 21.81 2.48 -1.35
C THR A 557 20.42 2.55 -1.98
N ILE A 558 19.86 3.76 -2.13
CA ILE A 558 18.56 3.98 -2.79
C ILE A 558 18.61 3.48 -4.24
N PHE A 559 19.66 3.82 -4.99
CA PHE A 559 19.81 3.39 -6.39
C PHE A 559 19.88 1.87 -6.53
N ILE A 560 20.66 1.22 -5.66
CA ILE A 560 20.74 -0.24 -5.62
C ILE A 560 19.37 -0.81 -5.28
N GLU A 561 18.70 -0.37 -4.22
CA GLU A 561 17.37 -0.88 -3.85
C GLU A 561 16.36 -0.78 -5.00
N MET A 562 16.38 0.32 -5.75
CA MET A 562 15.45 0.59 -6.84
C MET A 562 15.72 -0.19 -8.12
N PHE A 563 16.98 -0.42 -8.49
CA PHE A 563 17.32 -0.98 -9.80
C PHE A 563 18.12 -2.30 -9.74
N GLY A 564 18.86 -2.54 -8.65
CA GLY A 564 19.75 -3.70 -8.48
C GLY A 564 19.44 -4.58 -7.25
N GLY A 565 18.46 -4.20 -6.45
CA GLY A 565 18.11 -4.85 -5.20
C GLY A 565 17.31 -6.12 -5.44
N ARG A 566 17.25 -6.97 -4.41
CA ARG A 566 16.51 -8.25 -4.45
C ARG A 566 15.08 -8.05 -4.99
N ASN A 567 14.34 -7.11 -4.43
CA ASN A 567 12.93 -6.86 -4.79
C ASN A 567 12.76 -6.32 -6.23
N ALA A 568 13.64 -5.42 -6.67
CA ALA A 568 13.61 -4.88 -8.03
C ALA A 568 13.88 -5.99 -9.08
N GLN A 569 14.86 -6.85 -8.80
CA GLN A 569 15.20 -7.98 -9.68
C GLN A 569 14.07 -9.03 -9.72
N ILE A 570 13.44 -9.33 -8.58
CA ILE A 570 12.27 -10.22 -8.51
C ILE A 570 11.12 -9.69 -9.36
N ARG A 571 10.77 -8.41 -9.20
CA ARG A 571 9.70 -7.78 -9.98
C ARG A 571 10.01 -7.78 -11.48
N GLY A 572 11.27 -7.52 -11.87
CA GLY A 572 11.73 -7.63 -13.26
C GLY A 572 11.57 -9.04 -13.84
N ILE A 573 11.97 -10.08 -13.10
CA ILE A 573 11.81 -11.48 -13.51
C ILE A 573 10.33 -11.83 -13.70
N ARG A 574 9.48 -11.48 -12.73
CA ARG A 574 8.04 -11.75 -12.78
C ARG A 574 7.37 -11.03 -13.94
N LEU A 575 7.73 -9.77 -14.17
CA LEU A 575 7.24 -9.00 -15.30
C LEU A 575 7.63 -9.63 -16.64
N ASN A 576 8.88 -10.08 -16.78
CA ASN A 576 9.36 -10.74 -17.99
C ASN A 576 8.60 -12.05 -18.27
N GLN A 577 8.26 -12.82 -17.23
CA GLN A 577 7.40 -14.01 -17.35
C GLN A 577 5.98 -13.63 -17.80
N LEU A 578 5.35 -12.65 -17.14
CA LEU A 578 4.01 -12.18 -17.50
C LEU A 578 3.95 -11.66 -18.93
N LEU A 579 4.96 -10.93 -19.40
CA LEU A 579 5.04 -10.43 -20.78
C LEU A 579 5.20 -11.56 -21.80
N LYS A 580 5.90 -12.66 -21.46
CA LYS A 580 5.98 -13.86 -22.31
C LYS A 580 4.63 -14.58 -22.38
N ASP A 581 3.96 -14.76 -21.24
CA ASP A 581 2.65 -15.40 -21.17
C ASP A 581 1.59 -14.58 -21.92
N ARG A 582 1.66 -13.25 -21.81
CA ARG A 582 0.80 -12.31 -22.52
C ARG A 582 0.86 -12.49 -24.03
N LYS A 583 2.05 -12.74 -24.60
CA LYS A 583 2.22 -12.90 -26.07
C LYS A 583 1.41 -14.06 -26.64
N ILE A 584 1.20 -15.13 -25.88
CA ILE A 584 0.51 -16.36 -26.32
C ILE A 584 -0.92 -16.50 -25.76
N ALA A 585 -1.35 -15.56 -24.90
CA ALA A 585 -2.65 -15.60 -24.25
C ALA A 585 -3.82 -15.09 -25.15
N ASN A 586 -5.03 -15.60 -24.88
CA ASN A 586 -6.27 -15.08 -25.47
C ASN A 586 -6.72 -13.78 -24.79
N LEU A 587 -7.76 -13.13 -25.31
CA LEU A 587 -8.16 -11.77 -24.93
C LEU A 587 -8.51 -11.61 -23.44
N GLU A 588 -9.30 -12.53 -22.86
CA GLU A 588 -9.62 -12.53 -21.41
C GLU A 588 -8.38 -12.77 -20.55
N LYS A 589 -7.53 -13.72 -20.92
CA LYS A 589 -6.34 -14.06 -20.12
C LYS A 589 -5.27 -12.98 -20.23
N LYS A 590 -5.21 -12.23 -21.34
CA LYS A 590 -4.40 -11.01 -21.49
C LYS A 590 -4.85 -9.92 -20.53
N GLN A 591 -6.16 -9.68 -20.37
CA GLN A 591 -6.67 -8.69 -19.43
C GLN A 591 -6.27 -9.03 -17.98
N ASN A 592 -6.38 -10.29 -17.56
CA ASN A 592 -5.92 -10.73 -16.24
C ASN A 592 -4.40 -10.57 -16.04
N ILE A 593 -3.61 -10.83 -17.09
CA ILE A 593 -2.16 -10.62 -17.06
C ILE A 593 -1.84 -9.11 -16.96
N ASP A 594 -2.57 -8.26 -17.69
CA ASP A 594 -2.38 -6.80 -17.67
C ASP A 594 -2.73 -6.21 -16.30
N GLU A 595 -3.75 -6.73 -15.61
CA GLU A 595 -4.02 -6.38 -14.21
C GLU A 595 -2.87 -6.75 -13.28
N HIS A 596 -2.25 -7.93 -13.45
CA HIS A 596 -1.10 -8.33 -12.66
C HIS A 596 0.14 -7.48 -12.95
N ILE A 597 0.37 -7.12 -14.21
CA ILE A 597 1.44 -6.20 -14.60
C ILE A 597 1.20 -4.82 -13.97
N ASN A 598 -0.03 -4.30 -14.03
CA ASN A 598 -0.37 -3.02 -13.42
C ASN A 598 -0.17 -3.04 -11.90
N ARG A 599 -0.49 -4.13 -11.19
CA ARG A 599 -0.19 -4.23 -9.74
C ARG A 599 1.31 -4.15 -9.44
N ILE A 600 2.14 -4.83 -10.23
CA ILE A 600 3.61 -4.76 -10.10
C ILE A 600 4.09 -3.32 -10.35
N LEU A 601 3.53 -2.66 -11.38
CA LEU A 601 3.84 -1.27 -11.70
C LEU A 601 3.41 -0.31 -10.61
N GLU A 602 2.23 -0.47 -10.01
CA GLU A 602 1.76 0.38 -8.90
C GLU A 602 2.67 0.27 -7.68
N GLU A 603 3.06 -0.95 -7.29
CA GLU A 603 3.93 -1.18 -6.15
C GLU A 603 5.33 -0.59 -6.37
N ASP A 604 5.90 -0.80 -7.56
CA ASP A 604 7.22 -0.28 -7.90
C ASP A 604 7.20 1.25 -8.05
N LEU A 605 6.15 1.81 -8.67
CA LEU A 605 5.94 3.25 -8.80
C LEU A 605 5.79 3.91 -7.42
N LYS A 606 5.02 3.33 -6.50
CA LYS A 606 4.91 3.81 -5.11
C LYS A 606 6.28 3.81 -4.41
N ALA A 607 7.06 2.75 -4.58
CA ALA A 607 8.41 2.67 -4.02
C ALA A 607 9.33 3.76 -4.61
N ILE A 608 9.32 3.93 -5.93
CA ILE A 608 10.04 4.97 -6.67
C ILE A 608 9.67 6.37 -6.15
N GLN A 609 8.38 6.67 -6.03
CA GLN A 609 7.88 7.97 -5.56
C GLN A 609 8.26 8.23 -4.09
N GLN A 610 8.13 7.23 -3.22
CA GLN A 610 8.54 7.34 -1.81
C GLN A 610 10.05 7.60 -1.66
N ARG A 611 10.87 6.90 -2.43
CA ARG A 611 12.32 7.12 -2.46
C ARG A 611 12.68 8.49 -3.05
N THR A 612 11.91 8.98 -4.02
CA THR A 612 12.08 10.35 -4.55
C THR A 612 11.88 11.43 -3.50
N MET A 613 10.98 11.24 -2.52
CA MET A 613 10.87 12.18 -1.38
C MET A 613 12.15 12.25 -0.55
N THR A 614 12.85 11.13 -0.39
CA THR A 614 14.15 11.09 0.31
C THR A 614 15.21 11.85 -0.50
N ILE A 615 15.24 11.64 -1.82
CA ILE A 615 16.11 12.40 -2.75
C ILE A 615 15.81 13.90 -2.66
N ASN A 616 14.52 14.29 -2.56
CA ASN A 616 14.08 15.69 -2.41
C ASN A 616 14.59 16.34 -1.12
N THR A 617 14.94 15.56 -0.11
CA THR A 617 15.55 16.06 1.12
C THR A 617 17.06 16.22 0.97
N ILE A 618 17.71 15.28 0.25
CA ILE A 618 19.18 15.22 0.10
C ILE A 618 19.69 16.30 -0.86
N VAL A 619 19.03 16.46 -2.02
CA VAL A 619 19.52 17.34 -3.09
C VAL A 619 19.62 18.81 -2.65
N PRO A 620 18.68 19.39 -1.89
CA PRO A 620 18.85 20.75 -1.34
C PRO A 620 20.02 20.87 -0.37
N VAL A 621 20.29 19.84 0.45
CA VAL A 621 21.43 19.83 1.38
C VAL A 621 22.75 19.81 0.61
N LEU A 622 22.86 18.93 -0.40
CA LEU A 622 24.00 18.86 -1.30
C LEU A 622 24.23 20.18 -2.04
N SER A 623 23.16 20.79 -2.53
CA SER A 623 23.19 22.08 -3.23
C SER A 623 23.70 23.19 -2.31
N LYS A 624 23.23 23.26 -1.05
CA LYS A 624 23.74 24.21 -0.04
C LYS A 624 25.24 24.03 0.26
N LYS A 625 25.75 22.80 0.15
CA LYS A 625 27.17 22.48 0.35
C LYS A 625 28.00 22.57 -0.94
N GLY A 626 27.39 22.96 -2.06
CA GLY A 626 28.07 23.23 -3.32
C GLY A 626 28.27 22.02 -4.24
N TYR A 627 27.54 20.92 -4.03
CA TYR A 627 27.52 19.78 -4.93
C TYR A 627 26.38 19.92 -5.93
N PHE A 628 26.71 20.08 -7.21
CA PHE A 628 25.74 20.31 -8.28
C PHE A 628 25.96 19.35 -9.44
N ILE A 629 24.87 18.78 -9.96
CA ILE A 629 24.87 18.01 -11.19
C ILE A 629 24.49 18.90 -12.38
N LYS A 630 24.92 18.53 -13.59
CA LYS A 630 24.54 19.22 -14.83
C LYS A 630 23.03 19.09 -15.06
N THR A 631 22.32 20.21 -15.10
CA THR A 631 20.85 20.24 -15.13
C THR A 631 20.21 20.38 -16.51
N TYR A 632 20.97 20.83 -17.51
CA TYR A 632 20.46 21.02 -18.86
C TYR A 632 19.83 19.74 -19.44
N ASP A 633 20.50 18.59 -19.32
CA ASP A 633 20.02 17.31 -19.86
C ASP A 633 18.73 16.80 -19.20
N ILE A 634 18.38 17.34 -18.02
CA ILE A 634 17.27 16.89 -17.18
C ILE A 634 16.05 17.78 -17.41
N VAL A 635 16.24 19.10 -17.56
CA VAL A 635 15.15 20.07 -17.79
C VAL A 635 14.56 19.95 -19.20
N THR A 636 15.34 19.47 -20.18
CA THR A 636 14.87 19.26 -21.56
C THR A 636 14.13 17.93 -21.78
N LYS A 637 14.04 17.07 -20.75
CA LYS A 637 13.38 15.76 -20.82
C LYS A 637 12.00 15.80 -20.17
N ASP A 638 11.11 14.92 -20.62
CA ASP A 638 9.72 14.84 -20.15
C ASP A 638 9.65 14.11 -18.80
N PHE A 639 10.23 14.74 -17.77
CA PHE A 639 10.29 14.22 -16.41
C PHE A 639 9.18 14.79 -15.52
N PRO A 640 8.81 14.08 -14.44
CA PRO A 640 7.83 14.57 -13.48
C PRO A 640 8.18 15.97 -12.95
N GLU A 641 7.19 16.86 -12.88
CA GLU A 641 7.36 18.26 -12.47
C GLU A 641 8.05 18.39 -11.09
N LEU A 642 7.76 17.47 -10.17
CA LEU A 642 8.40 17.39 -8.86
C LEU A 642 9.93 17.25 -8.97
N ILE A 643 10.39 16.38 -9.86
CA ILE A 643 11.81 16.12 -10.10
C ILE A 643 12.46 17.32 -10.79
N ILE A 644 11.78 17.91 -11.78
CA ILE A 644 12.26 19.12 -12.44
C ILE A 644 12.42 20.24 -11.40
N LYS A 645 11.45 20.48 -10.51
CA LYS A 645 11.51 21.49 -9.43
C LYS A 645 12.63 21.23 -8.41
N LEU A 646 12.86 19.98 -8.07
CA LEU A 646 13.90 19.53 -7.13
C LEU A 646 15.30 19.81 -7.67
N ILE A 647 15.48 19.65 -8.98
CA ILE A 647 16.76 19.84 -9.67
C ILE A 647 16.91 21.26 -10.20
N SER A 648 15.83 21.95 -10.54
CA SER A 648 15.84 23.37 -10.89
C SER A 648 15.85 24.28 -9.67
N TYR A 649 15.96 23.71 -8.45
CA TYR A 649 15.98 24.44 -7.20
C TYR A 649 16.97 25.61 -7.28
N ARG A 650 16.36 26.78 -7.46
CA ARG A 650 16.88 28.14 -7.60
C ARG A 650 18.23 28.23 -8.29
N GLU A 651 18.22 28.60 -9.58
CA GLU A 651 19.39 29.18 -10.26
C GLU A 651 20.11 30.22 -9.37
N GLU A 652 19.35 30.98 -8.57
CA GLU A 652 19.87 31.92 -7.57
C GLU A 652 20.78 31.28 -6.53
N GLU A 653 20.57 30.03 -6.11
CA GLU A 653 21.45 29.32 -5.17
C GLU A 653 22.75 28.84 -5.79
N ARG A 654 22.74 28.56 -7.10
CA ARG A 654 23.90 28.05 -7.84
C ARG A 654 24.88 29.15 -8.25
N LEU A 655 24.35 30.35 -8.38
CA LEU A 655 25.10 31.56 -8.73
C LEU A 655 25.23 32.50 -7.53
N LYS A 656 24.78 32.09 -6.34
CA LYS A 656 24.70 32.91 -5.12
C LYS A 656 26.06 33.45 -4.67
N ASP A 657 27.14 32.75 -5.03
CA ASP A 657 28.54 33.10 -4.79
C ASP A 657 29.04 34.18 -5.76
N ILE A 658 28.50 34.26 -6.97
CA ILE A 658 28.79 35.33 -7.93
C ILE A 658 28.23 36.64 -7.42
N GLY A 659 29.10 37.63 -7.21
CA GLY A 659 28.71 38.95 -6.72
C GLY A 659 28.26 38.94 -5.25
N SER A 660 28.70 37.95 -4.48
CA SER A 660 28.52 37.93 -3.02
C SER A 660 29.21 39.09 -2.32
N GLU A 661 30.29 39.61 -2.91
CA GLU A 661 30.99 40.85 -2.54
C GLU A 661 30.06 42.08 -2.51
N TYR A 662 28.99 42.09 -3.31
CA TYR A 662 28.01 43.17 -3.39
C TYR A 662 26.85 43.02 -2.40
N LYS A 663 26.76 41.90 -1.66
CA LYS A 663 25.72 41.65 -0.66
C LYS A 663 26.11 42.26 0.70
N LYS A 664 25.88 43.56 0.88
CA LYS A 664 26.07 44.22 2.18
C LYS A 664 24.94 43.86 3.16
N SER A 665 25.27 43.25 4.29
CA SER A 665 24.35 43.03 5.41
C SER A 665 24.14 44.35 6.16
N GLY A 666 22.96 44.96 6.04
CA GLY A 666 22.63 46.16 6.84
C GLY A 666 21.53 47.06 6.29
N PHE A 667 21.19 46.97 5.00
CA PHE A 667 20.28 47.94 4.38
C PHE A 667 18.79 47.81 4.76
N THR A 668 18.34 46.66 5.29
CA THR A 668 16.91 46.44 5.58
C THR A 668 16.37 47.26 6.75
N GLY A 669 17.22 47.60 7.74
CA GLY A 669 16.80 48.35 8.92
C GLY A 669 16.53 49.84 8.67
N GLU A 670 17.30 50.48 7.78
CA GLU A 670 17.18 51.91 7.44
C GLU A 670 16.17 52.17 6.30
N LEU A 671 15.93 51.17 5.46
CA LEU A 671 15.02 51.23 4.31
C LEU A 671 13.55 51.42 4.71
N ILE A 672 13.08 50.65 5.69
CA ILE A 672 11.68 50.66 6.13
C ILE A 672 11.27 52.05 6.65
N PRO A 673 12.03 52.72 7.55
CA PRO A 673 11.72 54.08 7.98
C PRO A 673 11.71 55.10 6.83
N LEU A 674 12.67 55.03 5.90
CA LEU A 674 12.78 55.99 4.78
C LEU A 674 11.61 55.88 3.81
N VAL A 675 11.27 54.66 3.40
CA VAL A 675 10.15 54.38 2.49
C VAL A 675 8.83 54.75 3.15
N ASN A 676 8.63 54.36 4.41
CA ASN A 676 7.43 54.73 5.16
C ASN A 676 7.32 56.25 5.32
N SER A 677 8.42 56.97 5.58
CA SER A 677 8.41 58.43 5.69
C SER A 677 8.04 59.09 4.37
N PHE A 678 8.62 58.64 3.24
CA PHE A 678 8.28 59.16 1.91
C PHE A 678 6.83 58.90 1.54
N LEU A 679 6.31 57.69 1.82
CA LEU A 679 4.91 57.34 1.58
C LEU A 679 3.94 58.12 2.47
N GLN A 680 4.29 58.35 3.74
CA GLN A 680 3.51 59.23 4.61
C GLN A 680 3.40 60.64 4.02
N LYS A 681 4.48 61.18 3.43
CA LYS A 681 4.47 62.49 2.77
C LYS A 681 3.64 62.48 1.48
N LEU A 682 3.67 61.40 0.70
CA LEU A 682 2.80 61.23 -0.46
C LEU A 682 1.32 61.06 -0.07
N ASP A 683 1.03 60.39 1.05
CA ASP A 683 -0.35 60.29 1.59
C ASP A 683 -0.88 61.66 2.02
N LEU A 684 -0.03 62.54 2.57
CA LEU A 684 -0.41 63.94 2.82
C LEU A 684 -0.82 64.65 1.53
N ALA A 685 -0.07 64.46 0.44
CA ALA A 685 -0.40 65.02 -0.87
C ALA A 685 -1.70 64.40 -1.45
N ASN A 686 -1.94 63.11 -1.26
CA ASN A 686 -3.17 62.44 -1.70
C ASN A 686 -4.41 62.92 -0.92
N ARG A 687 -4.30 63.05 0.41
CA ARG A 687 -5.35 63.64 1.25
C ARG A 687 -5.66 65.07 0.83
N PHE A 688 -4.62 65.86 0.55
CA PHE A 688 -4.77 67.20 -0.01
C PHE A 688 -5.50 67.16 -1.36
N TYR A 689 -5.11 66.26 -2.25
CA TYR A 689 -5.73 66.12 -3.57
C TYR A 689 -7.23 65.77 -3.50
N LYS A 690 -7.59 64.71 -2.76
CA LYS A 690 -8.99 64.26 -2.61
C LYS A 690 -9.89 65.32 -1.99
N LYS A 691 -9.40 65.97 -0.93
CA LYS A 691 -10.17 66.92 -0.12
C LYS A 691 -10.56 68.19 -0.88
N TYR A 692 -9.85 68.51 -1.97
CA TYR A 692 -9.90 69.83 -2.56
C TYR A 692 -10.14 69.88 -4.08
N PHE A 693 -9.88 68.79 -4.80
CA PHE A 693 -9.93 68.79 -6.27
C PHE A 693 -11.01 67.85 -6.85
N GLU A 694 -11.81 67.17 -6.03
CA GLU A 694 -12.88 66.25 -6.47
C GLU A 694 -14.18 66.96 -6.93
N GLU A 695 -14.48 68.18 -6.46
CA GLU A 695 -15.67 68.94 -6.88
C GLU A 695 -15.34 70.41 -7.16
N MET A 696 -15.48 70.89 -8.41
CA MET A 696 -15.29 72.30 -8.78
C MET A 696 -16.58 72.93 -9.31
N TYR A 697 -17.07 74.01 -8.67
CA TYR A 697 -18.15 74.87 -9.18
C TYR A 697 -17.70 76.33 -9.30
N GLN A 698 -18.12 76.98 -10.40
CA GLN A 698 -18.00 78.41 -10.76
C GLN A 698 -16.99 79.26 -9.96
N ILE A 699 -15.78 79.39 -10.52
CA ILE A 699 -14.62 80.09 -9.95
C ILE A 699 -14.19 81.22 -10.91
N VAL A 700 -13.54 82.27 -10.40
CA VAL A 700 -12.91 83.34 -11.19
C VAL A 700 -11.78 82.76 -12.07
N PHE A 701 -11.66 83.23 -13.32
CA PHE A 701 -10.77 82.64 -14.34
C PHE A 701 -9.28 82.58 -13.93
N ASP A 702 -8.78 83.56 -13.18
CA ASP A 702 -7.39 83.59 -12.70
C ASP A 702 -7.12 82.47 -11.67
N ALA A 703 -8.03 82.29 -10.73
CA ALA A 703 -7.96 81.22 -9.74
C ALA A 703 -8.16 79.84 -10.38
N GLN A 704 -8.92 79.73 -11.46
CA GLN A 704 -9.03 78.48 -12.24
C GLN A 704 -7.69 78.07 -12.85
N GLN A 705 -6.94 79.00 -13.45
CA GLN A 705 -5.62 78.72 -14.03
C GLN A 705 -4.61 78.30 -12.97
N ASN A 706 -4.56 79.02 -11.84
CA ASN A 706 -3.69 78.69 -10.72
C ASN A 706 -4.05 77.32 -10.09
N MET A 707 -5.34 77.04 -9.96
CA MET A 707 -5.85 75.78 -9.41
C MET A 707 -5.58 74.60 -10.35
N LEU A 708 -5.64 74.79 -11.66
CA LEU A 708 -5.24 73.77 -12.64
C LEU A 708 -3.74 73.44 -12.56
N ALA A 709 -2.88 74.44 -12.34
CA ALA A 709 -1.45 74.23 -12.17
C ALA A 709 -1.12 73.39 -10.92
N ILE A 710 -1.69 73.75 -9.76
CA ILE A 710 -1.54 72.96 -8.52
C ILE A 710 -2.14 71.57 -8.69
N ARG A 711 -3.33 71.46 -9.31
CA ARG A 711 -3.97 70.16 -9.58
C ARG A 711 -3.10 69.27 -10.44
N LYS A 712 -2.46 69.80 -11.49
CA LYS A 712 -1.55 69.04 -12.37
C LYS A 712 -0.39 68.48 -11.54
N PHE A 713 0.22 69.30 -10.69
CA PHE A 713 1.33 68.92 -9.83
C PHE A 713 0.93 67.86 -8.79
N PHE A 714 -0.16 68.05 -8.04
CA PHE A 714 -0.59 67.08 -7.03
C PHE A 714 -1.15 65.79 -7.66
N LYS A 715 -1.74 65.86 -8.85
CA LYS A 715 -2.10 64.66 -9.60
C LYS A 715 -0.86 63.82 -9.94
N LEU A 716 0.23 64.46 -10.36
CA LEU A 716 1.51 63.77 -10.59
C LEU A 716 2.03 63.08 -9.31
N LEU A 717 1.88 63.71 -8.13
CA LEU A 717 2.25 63.10 -6.84
C LEU A 717 1.32 61.95 -6.43
N VAL A 718 0.02 62.04 -6.73
CA VAL A 718 -0.95 60.95 -6.51
C VAL A 718 -0.64 59.77 -7.43
N ASP A 719 -0.42 60.03 -8.71
CA ASP A 719 -0.02 59.01 -9.68
C ASP A 719 1.30 58.35 -9.23
N MET A 720 2.27 59.11 -8.69
CA MET A 720 3.47 58.52 -8.05
C MET A 720 3.12 57.64 -6.85
N SER A 721 2.25 58.08 -5.94
CA SER A 721 1.82 57.30 -4.77
C SER A 721 1.13 55.99 -5.13
N GLU A 722 0.34 55.97 -6.20
CA GLU A 722 -0.39 54.79 -6.65
C GLU A 722 0.52 53.77 -7.37
N ASN A 723 1.62 54.24 -7.95
CA ASN A 723 2.59 53.41 -8.66
C ASN A 723 3.80 52.98 -7.80
N VAL A 724 3.98 53.55 -6.60
CA VAL A 724 4.97 53.08 -5.62
C VAL A 724 4.31 51.98 -4.80
N ASP A 725 4.34 50.75 -5.32
CA ASP A 725 3.75 49.60 -4.63
C ASP A 725 4.61 49.18 -3.43
N THR A 726 4.11 49.47 -2.23
CA THR A 726 4.71 49.01 -0.97
C THR A 726 4.84 47.50 -0.88
N LEU A 727 3.92 46.73 -1.47
CA LEU A 727 3.89 45.28 -1.35
C LEU A 727 4.94 44.64 -2.28
N GLU A 728 5.10 45.10 -3.53
CA GLU A 728 6.22 44.63 -4.38
C GLU A 728 7.60 44.91 -3.75
N PHE A 729 7.72 46.00 -2.99
CA PHE A 729 8.95 46.42 -2.33
C PHE A 729 9.35 45.50 -1.15
N PHE A 730 8.38 44.79 -0.54
CA PHE A 730 8.61 43.91 0.61
C PHE A 730 8.33 42.42 0.33
N GLU A 731 7.48 42.08 -0.64
CA GLU A 731 7.02 40.71 -0.93
C GLU A 731 7.83 40.00 -2.01
N ASN A 732 8.41 40.72 -2.98
CA ASN A 732 9.29 40.07 -3.93
C ASN A 732 10.59 39.70 -3.22
N LYS A 733 11.01 38.43 -3.35
CA LYS A 733 12.39 37.97 -3.07
C LYS A 733 13.40 38.59 -4.04
N VAL A 734 13.24 39.87 -4.35
CA VAL A 734 14.31 40.70 -4.86
C VAL A 734 15.32 40.77 -3.73
N ALA A 735 16.49 40.18 -3.96
CA ALA A 735 17.54 40.12 -2.96
C ALA A 735 17.86 41.53 -2.41
N ASN A 736 18.30 41.60 -1.14
CA ASN A 736 18.79 42.81 -0.44
C ASN A 736 19.73 43.73 -1.28
N THR A 737 20.21 43.25 -2.42
CA THR A 737 21.08 43.89 -3.41
C THR A 737 20.45 45.07 -4.17
N GLU A 738 19.14 45.16 -4.35
CA GLU A 738 18.54 46.24 -5.17
C GLU A 738 18.21 47.51 -4.37
N HIS A 739 18.06 47.38 -3.06
CA HIS A 739 17.64 48.44 -2.15
C HIS A 739 18.48 49.73 -2.27
N SER A 740 19.77 49.63 -2.58
CA SER A 740 20.66 50.79 -2.66
C SER A 740 20.32 51.75 -3.80
N ILE A 741 20.02 51.25 -5.00
CA ILE A 741 19.61 52.11 -6.14
C ILE A 741 18.25 52.75 -5.86
N TYR A 742 17.31 51.98 -5.34
CA TYR A 742 15.98 52.47 -5.01
C TYR A 742 16.02 53.56 -3.92
N ILE A 743 16.82 53.39 -2.85
CA ILE A 743 17.02 54.43 -1.82
C ILE A 743 17.56 55.72 -2.45
N LEU A 744 18.57 55.61 -3.31
CA LEU A 744 19.17 56.78 -3.96
C LEU A 744 18.16 57.52 -4.83
N LEU A 745 17.34 56.80 -5.60
CA LEU A 745 16.28 57.40 -6.41
C LEU A 745 15.17 58.03 -5.57
N LEU A 746 14.76 57.41 -4.46
CA LEU A 746 13.77 58.01 -3.56
C LEU A 746 14.28 59.32 -2.93
N LYS A 747 15.55 59.35 -2.48
CA LYS A 747 16.19 60.59 -2.01
C LYS A 747 16.24 61.66 -3.10
N TYR A 748 16.58 61.24 -4.31
CA TYR A 748 16.67 62.10 -5.49
C TYR A 748 15.34 62.76 -5.86
N LEU A 749 14.24 62.01 -5.76
CA LEU A 749 12.89 62.50 -6.02
C LEU A 749 12.32 63.31 -4.86
N TYR A 750 12.70 63.00 -3.61
CA TYR A 750 12.24 63.72 -2.43
C TYR A 750 12.85 65.11 -2.27
N ASN A 751 14.14 65.28 -2.58
CA ASN A 751 14.85 66.54 -2.34
C ASN A 751 14.13 67.81 -2.86
N PRO A 752 13.59 67.86 -4.09
CA PRO A 752 12.88 69.04 -4.58
C PRO A 752 11.47 69.20 -4.00
N LEU A 753 10.93 68.21 -3.28
CA LEU A 753 9.54 68.22 -2.77
C LEU A 753 9.43 68.69 -1.31
N LYS A 754 10.55 68.93 -0.63
CA LYS A 754 10.59 69.17 0.82
C LYS A 754 9.72 70.36 1.24
N GLU A 755 9.94 71.50 0.60
CA GLU A 755 9.21 72.76 0.89
C GLU A 755 7.71 72.58 0.60
N VAL A 756 7.36 72.00 -0.55
CA VAL A 756 5.96 71.72 -0.92
C VAL A 756 5.25 70.83 0.10
N PHE A 757 5.91 69.79 0.63
CA PHE A 757 5.32 68.93 1.67
C PHE A 757 5.17 69.65 3.02
N GLU A 758 6.09 70.55 3.38
CA GLU A 758 6.00 71.37 4.59
C GLU A 758 4.84 72.38 4.48
N THR A 759 4.70 73.06 3.33
CA THR A 759 3.61 73.97 3.02
C THR A 759 2.26 73.25 3.00
N THR A 760 2.17 72.09 2.34
CA THR A 760 0.96 71.24 2.30
C THR A 760 0.53 70.80 3.70
N ARG A 761 1.48 70.38 4.54
CA ARG A 761 1.20 70.00 5.93
C ARG A 761 0.65 71.17 6.73
N THR A 762 1.27 72.34 6.61
CA THR A 762 0.81 73.57 7.29
C THR A 762 -0.63 73.89 6.94
N ILE A 763 -1.01 73.76 5.65
CA ILE A 763 -2.38 74.00 5.19
C ILE A 763 -3.36 72.97 5.77
N LEU A 764 -3.00 71.68 5.80
CA LEU A 764 -3.85 70.63 6.37
C LEU A 764 -4.04 70.79 7.88
N ASP A 765 -2.97 71.09 8.62
CA ASP A 765 -2.97 71.28 10.09
C ASP A 765 -3.82 72.52 10.48
N GLU A 766 -3.66 73.65 9.78
CA GLU A 766 -4.50 74.85 9.95
C GLU A 766 -5.99 74.55 9.69
N GLN A 767 -6.27 73.66 8.75
CA GLN A 767 -7.63 73.23 8.43
C GLN A 767 -8.27 72.37 9.52
N GLU A 768 -7.54 71.39 10.05
CA GLU A 768 -8.03 70.54 11.14
C GLU A 768 -8.25 71.34 12.42
N TYR A 769 -7.35 72.28 12.72
CA TYR A 769 -7.40 73.07 13.95
C TYR A 769 -8.45 74.20 13.90
N GLN A 770 -8.62 74.87 12.75
CA GLN A 770 -9.48 76.07 12.66
C GLN A 770 -10.74 75.90 11.79
N LYS A 771 -10.90 74.81 11.02
CA LYS A 771 -11.98 74.58 10.04
C LYS A 771 -12.20 75.73 9.03
N LYS A 772 -11.19 76.58 8.80
CA LYS A 772 -11.36 77.83 8.02
C LYS A 772 -11.22 77.68 6.50
N ILE A 773 -10.33 76.82 6.02
CA ILE A 773 -9.95 76.79 4.58
C ILE A 773 -10.93 75.93 3.78
N MET A 774 -12.23 76.22 3.80
CA MET A 774 -13.24 75.33 3.20
C MET A 774 -13.15 75.16 1.67
N LYS A 775 -12.58 76.12 0.94
CA LYS A 775 -12.44 76.04 -0.52
C LYS A 775 -11.17 76.78 -1.00
N LEU A 776 -10.30 76.06 -1.72
CA LEU A 776 -9.00 76.56 -2.22
C LEU A 776 -9.10 77.63 -3.29
N ASP A 777 -10.14 77.54 -4.11
CA ASP A 777 -10.47 78.48 -5.19
C ASP A 777 -10.59 79.93 -4.71
N LYS A 778 -11.05 80.14 -3.46
CA LYS A 778 -11.13 81.46 -2.84
C LYS A 778 -9.73 82.08 -2.68
N TYR A 779 -8.75 81.28 -2.27
CA TYR A 779 -7.43 81.74 -1.83
C TYR A 779 -6.36 81.74 -2.95
N LEU A 780 -6.76 81.45 -4.20
CA LEU A 780 -5.88 81.43 -5.39
C LEU A 780 -6.20 82.55 -6.40
N SER A 781 -7.10 83.48 -6.05
CA SER A 781 -7.46 84.63 -6.89
C SER A 781 -6.65 85.87 -6.49
N HIS A 782 -5.86 86.39 -7.43
CA HIS A 782 -5.13 87.64 -7.24
C HIS A 782 -6.11 88.81 -7.10
N GLN A 783 -7.20 88.79 -7.88
CA GLN A 783 -8.23 89.82 -7.83
C GLN A 783 -8.91 89.92 -6.46
N LYS A 784 -9.17 88.79 -5.80
CA LYS A 784 -9.75 88.79 -4.45
C LYS A 784 -8.75 89.19 -3.38
N LEU A 785 -7.47 88.86 -3.54
CA LEU A 785 -6.41 89.33 -2.64
C LEU A 785 -6.28 90.85 -2.70
N ASP A 786 -6.25 91.43 -3.90
CA ASP A 786 -6.18 92.88 -4.11
C ASP A 786 -7.41 93.59 -3.51
N GLN A 787 -8.60 93.03 -3.69
CA GLN A 787 -9.83 93.54 -3.07
C GLN A 787 -9.77 93.49 -1.54
N LEU A 788 -9.29 92.38 -0.95
CA LEU A 788 -9.16 92.24 0.49
C LEU A 788 -8.13 93.22 1.07
N GLN A 789 -7.02 93.48 0.35
CA GLN A 789 -6.04 94.47 0.74
C GLN A 789 -6.59 95.90 0.69
N LEU A 790 -7.44 96.21 -0.31
CA LEU A 790 -8.17 97.47 -0.39
C LEU A 790 -9.18 97.60 0.76
N ASP A 791 -9.96 96.55 1.04
CA ASP A 791 -10.94 96.54 2.14
C ASP A 791 -10.27 96.73 3.51
N ILE A 792 -9.08 96.15 3.73
CA ILE A 792 -8.27 96.37 4.94
C ILE A 792 -7.83 97.84 5.04
N ARG A 793 -7.30 98.43 3.95
CA ARG A 793 -6.91 99.84 3.95
C ARG A 793 -8.10 100.75 4.22
N ASP A 794 -9.26 100.46 3.65
CA ASP A 794 -10.50 101.21 3.88
C ASP A 794 -11.01 101.04 5.31
N ALA A 795 -10.89 99.85 5.90
CA ALA A 795 -11.23 99.60 7.31
C ALA A 795 -10.27 100.31 8.27
N GLU A 796 -8.97 100.34 7.97
CA GLU A 796 -7.96 101.12 8.72
C GLU A 796 -8.28 102.62 8.68
N ASN A 797 -8.60 103.14 7.49
CA ASN A 797 -9.01 104.54 7.32
C ASN A 797 -10.30 104.85 8.08
N LYS A 798 -11.31 103.96 8.06
CA LYS A 798 -12.57 104.11 8.83
C LYS A 798 -12.36 104.05 10.34
N ILE A 799 -11.46 103.20 10.85
CA ILE A 799 -11.10 103.20 12.28
C ILE A 799 -10.51 104.57 12.64
N ALA A 800 -9.56 105.07 11.86
CA ALA A 800 -8.94 106.38 12.08
C ALA A 800 -9.96 107.53 12.02
N GLU A 801 -10.95 107.46 11.14
CA GLU A 801 -12.07 108.42 11.08
C GLU A 801 -12.97 108.36 12.32
N TYR A 802 -13.36 107.16 12.79
CA TYR A 802 -14.22 107.01 13.97
C TYR A 802 -13.51 107.35 15.28
N GLU A 803 -12.20 107.14 15.38
CA GLU A 803 -11.39 107.58 16.52
C GLU A 803 -11.38 109.12 16.67
N ASN A 804 -11.65 109.86 15.59
CA ASN A 804 -11.77 111.32 15.60
C ASN A 804 -13.16 111.83 16.04
N PHE A 805 -14.20 110.99 16.09
CA PHE A 805 -15.57 111.36 16.53
C PHE A 805 -15.82 110.96 18.00
N LYS A 806 -16.03 111.93 18.89
CA LYS A 806 -16.28 111.72 20.33
C LYS A 806 -17.74 111.32 20.67
N GLU A 807 -18.22 110.21 20.13
CA GLU A 807 -19.52 109.62 20.54
C GLU A 807 -19.36 108.26 21.21
N PHE A 808 -20.20 107.97 22.21
CA PHE A 808 -20.19 106.71 22.99
C PHE A 808 -20.44 105.46 22.12
N ASP A 809 -21.09 105.62 20.96
CA ASP A 809 -21.42 104.56 19.99
C ASP A 809 -20.24 104.23 19.03
N ALA A 810 -19.16 105.02 19.05
CA ALA A 810 -17.98 104.82 18.20
C ALA A 810 -17.07 103.68 18.68
N SER A 811 -16.95 103.45 20.01
CA SER A 811 -16.09 102.41 20.57
C SER A 811 -16.55 100.99 20.20
N GLN A 812 -17.85 100.73 20.20
CA GLN A 812 -18.42 99.44 19.80
C GLN A 812 -18.19 99.18 18.28
N LYS A 813 -18.31 100.24 17.46
CA LYS A 813 -18.05 100.18 16.01
C LYS A 813 -16.57 99.94 15.71
N ILE A 814 -15.66 100.64 16.38
CA ILE A 814 -14.20 100.42 16.26
C ILE A 814 -13.83 99.00 16.68
N MET A 815 -14.35 98.49 17.80
CA MET A 815 -14.09 97.11 18.23
C MET A 815 -14.55 96.09 17.19
N ASN A 816 -15.72 96.29 16.58
CA ASN A 816 -16.23 95.41 15.53
C ASN A 816 -15.39 95.51 14.26
N ILE A 817 -15.03 96.71 13.79
CA ILE A 817 -14.16 96.90 12.61
C ILE A 817 -12.77 96.31 12.86
N THR A 818 -12.21 96.46 14.06
CA THR A 818 -10.90 95.87 14.43
C THR A 818 -10.97 94.34 14.46
N LYS A 819 -12.08 93.74 14.89
CA LYS A 819 -12.31 92.30 14.79
C LYS A 819 -12.37 91.83 13.33
N PHE A 820 -13.06 92.56 12.45
CA PHE A 820 -13.09 92.26 11.01
C PHE A 820 -11.71 92.43 10.37
N LEU A 821 -10.99 93.49 10.69
CA LEU A 821 -9.64 93.76 10.20
C LEU A 821 -8.62 92.72 10.66
N ASN A 822 -8.69 92.27 11.92
CA ASN A 822 -7.87 91.15 12.41
C ASN A 822 -8.24 89.83 11.72
N ARG A 823 -9.52 89.62 11.39
CA ARG A 823 -9.96 88.46 10.60
C ARG A 823 -9.39 88.54 9.18
N ASP A 824 -9.51 89.69 8.52
CA ASP A 824 -9.12 89.89 7.13
C ASP A 824 -7.59 89.87 6.97
N ARG A 825 -6.82 90.42 7.93
CA ARG A 825 -5.35 90.27 8.00
C ARG A 825 -4.90 88.81 8.20
N ASN A 826 -5.65 88.03 8.98
CA ASN A 826 -5.38 86.60 9.10
C ASN A 826 -5.77 85.85 7.81
N GLU A 827 -6.77 86.32 7.06
CA GLU A 827 -7.10 85.76 5.74
C GLU A 827 -5.98 85.97 4.72
N ILE A 828 -5.27 87.11 4.74
CA ILE A 828 -4.12 87.37 3.85
C ILE A 828 -3.01 86.32 4.01
N LYS A 829 -2.68 85.92 5.24
CA LYS A 829 -1.65 84.89 5.48
C LYS A 829 -1.94 83.58 4.75
N PHE A 830 -3.21 83.22 4.60
CA PHE A 830 -3.59 82.03 3.83
C PHE A 830 -3.43 82.23 2.32
N TYR A 831 -3.68 83.43 1.79
CA TYR A 831 -3.34 83.72 0.39
C TYR A 831 -1.83 83.63 0.15
N GLU A 832 -1.01 84.14 1.08
CA GLU A 832 0.46 84.06 1.00
C GLU A 832 0.95 82.61 0.95
N ILE A 833 0.52 81.77 1.90
CA ILE A 833 0.85 80.33 1.94
C ILE A 833 0.35 79.59 0.67
N MET A 834 -0.81 79.98 0.14
CA MET A 834 -1.36 79.33 -1.05
C MET A 834 -0.65 79.74 -2.35
N PHE A 835 -0.21 80.99 -2.45
CA PHE A 835 0.61 81.45 -3.57
C PHE A 835 2.05 80.93 -3.46
N GLU A 836 2.59 80.77 -2.25
CA GLU A 836 3.85 80.07 -2.01
C GLU A 836 3.78 78.63 -2.53
N LEU A 837 2.75 77.87 -2.15
CA LEU A 837 2.51 76.52 -2.69
C LEU A 837 2.41 76.50 -4.21
N LEU A 838 1.74 77.50 -4.82
CA LEU A 838 1.58 77.60 -6.27
C LEU A 838 2.92 77.82 -6.97
N GLU A 839 3.74 78.75 -6.50
CA GLU A 839 5.02 79.11 -7.11
C GLU A 839 6.07 78.01 -6.88
N GLU A 840 6.09 77.38 -5.70
CA GLU A 840 6.88 76.17 -5.45
C GLU A 840 6.45 75.03 -6.40
N SER A 841 5.15 74.74 -6.51
CA SER A 841 4.66 73.68 -7.39
C SER A 841 5.02 73.92 -8.87
N LYS A 842 4.91 75.17 -9.35
CA LYS A 842 5.27 75.52 -10.73
C LYS A 842 6.78 75.44 -11.00
N SER A 843 7.61 75.87 -10.06
CA SER A 843 9.06 75.83 -10.23
C SER A 843 9.63 74.40 -10.14
N ILE A 844 8.98 73.53 -9.36
CA ILE A 844 9.44 72.16 -9.14
C ILE A 844 8.95 71.19 -10.21
N ILE A 845 7.78 71.40 -10.83
CA ILE A 845 7.15 70.40 -11.72
C ILE A 845 8.06 69.93 -12.85
N GLU A 846 8.73 70.83 -13.57
CA GLU A 846 9.61 70.47 -14.69
C GLU A 846 10.85 69.70 -14.20
N THR A 847 11.40 70.11 -13.05
CA THR A 847 12.52 69.42 -12.41
C THR A 847 12.10 68.02 -11.97
N LEU A 848 10.91 67.87 -11.37
CA LEU A 848 10.40 66.58 -10.90
C LEU A 848 10.08 65.63 -12.06
N GLU A 849 9.41 66.12 -13.11
CA GLU A 849 9.11 65.32 -14.32
C GLU A 849 10.39 64.80 -14.98
N SER A 850 11.42 65.65 -15.13
CA SER A 850 12.74 65.27 -15.64
C SER A 850 13.44 64.23 -14.73
N ARG A 851 13.43 64.43 -13.40
CA ARG A 851 13.99 63.45 -12.45
C ARG A 851 13.24 62.12 -12.45
N LEU A 852 11.93 62.12 -12.63
CA LEU A 852 11.11 60.91 -12.74
C LEU A 852 11.46 60.13 -14.01
N GLU A 853 11.62 60.81 -15.13
CA GLU A 853 12.00 60.18 -16.39
C GLU A 853 13.39 59.55 -16.31
N PHE A 854 14.36 60.28 -15.76
CA PHE A 854 15.68 59.74 -15.44
C PHE A 854 15.59 58.50 -14.53
N SER A 855 14.79 58.55 -13.47
CA SER A 855 14.62 57.45 -12.52
C SER A 855 14.04 56.20 -13.20
N LYS A 856 13.06 56.37 -14.09
CA LYS A 856 12.48 55.27 -14.90
C LYS A 856 13.53 54.66 -15.82
N ILE A 857 14.33 55.48 -16.49
CA ILE A 857 15.40 55.01 -17.39
C ILE A 857 16.43 54.19 -16.60
N LEU A 858 16.88 54.69 -15.43
CA LEU A 858 17.84 53.99 -14.59
C LEU A 858 17.28 52.67 -14.02
N LEU A 859 16.01 52.64 -13.60
CA LEU A 859 15.35 51.42 -13.12
C LEU A 859 15.14 50.40 -14.24
N THR A 860 14.77 50.87 -15.44
CA THR A 860 14.63 50.00 -16.62
C THR A 860 15.97 49.34 -16.97
N TYR A 861 17.05 50.11 -16.93
CA TYR A 861 18.40 49.60 -17.12
C TYR A 861 18.83 48.62 -16.00
N SER A 862 18.59 48.97 -14.73
CA SER A 862 18.84 48.07 -13.59
C SER A 862 18.08 46.74 -13.72
N ASN A 863 16.83 46.78 -14.18
CA ASN A 863 16.04 45.59 -14.47
C ASN A 863 16.58 44.78 -15.65
N SER A 864 17.12 45.41 -16.69
CA SER A 864 17.74 44.69 -17.81
C SER A 864 18.98 43.90 -17.36
N LEU A 865 19.76 44.44 -16.42
CA LEU A 865 20.92 43.74 -15.82
C LEU A 865 20.55 42.45 -15.08
N LYS A 866 19.34 42.32 -14.54
CA LYS A 866 18.87 41.10 -13.87
C LYS A 866 18.81 39.90 -14.80
N LYS A 867 18.57 40.13 -16.10
CA LYS A 867 18.57 39.09 -17.12
C LYS A 867 19.94 38.39 -17.19
N ILE A 868 21.01 39.16 -16.95
CA ILE A 868 22.37 38.65 -16.84
C ILE A 868 22.57 37.98 -15.47
N HIS A 869 22.48 38.75 -14.38
CA HIS A 869 22.64 38.24 -13.02
C HIS A 869 22.02 39.16 -11.95
N SER A 870 21.49 38.58 -10.87
CA SER A 870 20.81 39.32 -9.79
C SER A 870 21.73 40.19 -8.93
N SER A 871 23.05 40.00 -8.99
CA SER A 871 24.02 40.84 -8.26
C SER A 871 24.38 42.13 -9.00
N LEU A 872 24.15 42.22 -10.31
CA LEU A 872 24.55 43.37 -11.12
C LEU A 872 23.83 44.67 -10.76
N PRO A 873 22.54 44.67 -10.37
CA PRO A 873 21.89 45.85 -9.80
C PRO A 873 22.60 46.43 -8.57
N ALA A 874 23.11 45.58 -7.65
CA ALA A 874 23.91 46.07 -6.51
C ALA A 874 25.23 46.67 -6.96
N ALA A 875 25.94 45.97 -7.86
CA ALA A 875 27.19 46.45 -8.41
C ALA A 875 27.02 47.79 -9.15
N LEU A 876 25.89 47.99 -9.85
CA LEU A 876 25.56 49.26 -10.50
C LEU A 876 25.51 50.40 -9.48
N SER A 877 24.92 50.17 -8.30
CA SER A 877 24.86 51.18 -7.22
C SER A 877 26.25 51.60 -6.74
N GLU A 878 27.18 50.66 -6.61
CA GLU A 878 28.54 50.93 -6.13
C GLU A 878 29.42 51.57 -7.21
N ASN A 879 29.07 51.37 -8.49
CA ASN A 879 29.82 51.87 -9.65
C ASN A 879 29.17 53.10 -10.30
N LEU A 880 28.16 53.71 -9.67
CA LEU A 880 27.60 55.00 -10.14
C LEU A 880 28.68 56.09 -10.26
N GLU A 881 29.75 56.00 -9.46
CA GLU A 881 30.89 56.94 -9.51
C GLU A 881 31.71 56.82 -10.81
N ASN A 882 31.70 55.66 -11.46
CA ASN A 882 32.43 55.40 -12.69
C ASN A 882 31.67 54.45 -13.63
N LEU A 883 30.50 54.89 -14.10
CA LEU A 883 29.64 54.12 -15.02
C LEU A 883 30.37 53.63 -16.27
N ASN A 884 31.37 54.39 -16.75
CA ASN A 884 32.18 54.00 -17.90
C ASN A 884 32.95 52.69 -17.66
N GLU A 885 33.29 52.39 -16.40
CA GLU A 885 33.97 51.15 -16.02
C GLU A 885 33.02 50.03 -15.62
N PHE A 886 31.72 50.30 -15.49
CA PHE A 886 30.73 49.28 -15.11
C PHE A 886 30.62 48.15 -16.14
N SER A 887 30.95 48.42 -17.41
CA SER A 887 31.11 47.37 -18.44
C SER A 887 32.08 46.26 -18.02
N LYS A 888 33.16 46.61 -17.30
CA LYS A 888 34.13 45.64 -16.76
C LYS A 888 33.54 44.79 -15.65
N GLU A 889 32.58 45.32 -14.88
CA GLU A 889 31.87 44.54 -13.86
C GLU A 889 30.87 43.56 -14.47
N ILE A 890 30.21 43.96 -15.57
CA ILE A 890 29.42 43.05 -16.40
C ILE A 890 30.33 41.93 -16.94
N ASP A 891 31.50 42.27 -17.48
CA ASP A 891 32.48 41.29 -17.98
C ASP A 891 32.94 40.31 -16.89
N LYS A 892 33.29 40.80 -15.70
CA LYS A 892 33.66 39.95 -14.56
C LYS A 892 32.55 38.96 -14.18
N VAL A 893 31.29 39.39 -14.19
CA VAL A 893 30.16 38.51 -13.91
C VAL A 893 29.95 37.51 -15.06
N VAL A 894 30.07 37.93 -16.32
CA VAL A 894 29.99 37.05 -17.48
C VAL A 894 31.11 36.01 -17.49
N ASP A 895 32.34 36.38 -17.12
CA ASP A 895 33.47 35.46 -16.99
C ASP A 895 33.22 34.43 -15.89
N LYS A 896 32.73 34.85 -14.72
CA LYS A 896 32.29 33.93 -13.67
C LYS A 896 31.15 33.01 -14.15
N LEU A 897 30.18 33.53 -14.92
CA LEU A 897 29.10 32.73 -15.52
C LEU A 897 29.65 31.74 -16.57
N LYS A 898 30.68 32.11 -17.32
CA LYS A 898 31.37 31.26 -18.29
C LYS A 898 32.13 30.13 -17.60
N GLU A 899 32.77 30.40 -16.46
CA GLU A 899 33.37 29.38 -15.60
C GLU A 899 32.29 28.41 -15.08
N LYS A 900 31.15 28.92 -14.60
CA LYS A 900 30.00 28.09 -14.19
C LYS A 900 29.39 27.28 -15.34
N SER A 901 29.37 27.84 -16.54
CA SER A 901 28.94 27.11 -17.74
C SER A 901 29.94 26.00 -18.11
N SER A 902 31.23 26.29 -18.02
CA SER A 902 32.30 25.31 -18.26
C SER A 902 32.30 24.18 -17.22
N SER A 903 31.92 24.47 -15.96
CA SER A 903 31.71 23.48 -14.91
C SER A 903 30.33 22.79 -15.00
N GLY A 904 29.50 23.13 -15.99
CA GLY A 904 28.21 22.51 -16.25
C GLY A 904 27.07 22.90 -15.30
N ILE A 905 27.25 23.95 -14.51
CA ILE A 905 26.24 24.51 -13.59
C ILE A 905 25.19 25.32 -14.36
N LEU A 906 25.60 25.96 -15.46
CA LEU A 906 24.74 26.77 -16.33
C LEU A 906 24.77 26.20 -17.75
N SER A 907 23.62 26.05 -18.40
CA SER A 907 23.59 25.46 -19.74
C SER A 907 24.27 26.37 -20.77
N PRO A 908 24.84 25.82 -21.87
CA PRO A 908 25.39 26.65 -22.94
C PRO A 908 24.35 27.58 -23.58
N PHE A 909 23.06 27.19 -23.56
CA PHE A 909 21.96 28.01 -24.07
C PHE A 909 21.65 29.18 -23.13
N GLU A 910 21.44 28.92 -21.84
CA GLU A 910 21.24 29.97 -20.83
C GLU A 910 22.46 30.89 -20.76
N PHE A 911 23.68 30.37 -20.93
CA PHE A 911 24.89 31.19 -20.98
C PHE A 911 24.85 32.14 -22.18
N ARG A 912 24.44 31.64 -23.35
CA ARG A 912 24.27 32.47 -24.54
C ARG A 912 23.23 33.55 -24.31
N GLU A 913 22.06 33.23 -23.76
CA GLU A 913 21.03 34.25 -23.46
C GLU A 913 21.53 35.30 -22.47
N LYS A 914 22.24 34.90 -21.42
CA LYS A 914 22.84 35.82 -20.45
C LYS A 914 23.97 36.67 -21.05
N ASN A 915 24.78 36.09 -21.93
CA ASN A 915 25.85 36.78 -22.62
C ASN A 915 25.30 37.76 -23.68
N ASP A 916 24.25 37.37 -24.40
CA ASP A 916 23.55 38.25 -25.35
C ASP A 916 22.89 39.41 -24.60
N ALA A 917 22.26 39.13 -23.45
CA ALA A 917 21.75 40.17 -22.56
C ALA A 917 22.89 41.10 -22.08
N ALA A 918 24.08 40.57 -21.77
CA ALA A 918 25.23 41.37 -21.37
C ALA A 918 25.70 42.30 -22.49
N GLU A 919 25.78 41.81 -23.73
CA GLU A 919 26.14 42.63 -24.90
C GLU A 919 25.10 43.72 -25.19
N ILE A 920 23.81 43.41 -25.03
CA ILE A 920 22.73 44.41 -25.15
C ILE A 920 22.85 45.45 -24.04
N SER A 921 22.99 45.05 -22.78
CA SER A 921 23.11 45.97 -21.64
C SER A 921 24.38 46.82 -21.71
N LYS A 922 25.50 46.34 -22.27
CA LYS A 922 26.69 47.17 -22.52
C LYS A 922 26.43 48.24 -23.58
N LYS A 923 25.71 47.90 -24.66
CA LYS A 923 25.31 48.87 -25.68
C LYS A 923 24.34 49.91 -25.12
N GLU A 924 23.36 49.47 -24.32
CA GLU A 924 22.46 50.36 -23.59
C GLU A 924 23.25 51.31 -22.67
N LEU A 925 24.22 50.79 -21.90
CA LEU A 925 25.08 51.61 -21.04
C LEU A 925 25.84 52.68 -21.82
N LEU A 926 26.43 52.33 -22.97
CA LEU A 926 27.14 53.27 -23.83
C LEU A 926 26.21 54.38 -24.34
N ASN A 927 25.00 54.01 -24.77
CA ASN A 927 24.00 54.98 -25.22
C ASN A 927 23.58 55.92 -24.07
N LEU A 928 23.36 55.38 -22.87
CA LEU A 928 23.02 56.17 -21.68
C LEU A 928 24.17 57.12 -21.27
N CYS A 929 25.41 56.64 -21.29
CA CYS A 929 26.59 57.47 -20.97
C CYS A 929 26.89 58.52 -22.06
N SER A 930 26.41 58.33 -23.29
CA SER A 930 26.51 59.31 -24.37
C SER A 930 25.44 60.42 -24.29
N ASN A 931 24.44 60.25 -23.42
CA ASN A 931 23.43 61.27 -23.14
C ASN A 931 23.92 62.22 -22.04
N ASP A 932 24.16 63.48 -22.41
CA ASP A 932 24.64 64.52 -21.49
C ASP A 932 23.65 64.79 -20.34
N GLU A 933 22.34 64.75 -20.61
CA GLU A 933 21.29 64.95 -19.61
C GLU A 933 21.32 63.82 -18.57
N PHE A 934 21.36 62.57 -19.03
CA PHE A 934 21.48 61.39 -18.17
C PHE A 934 22.74 61.45 -17.29
N THR A 935 23.87 61.81 -17.89
CA THR A 935 25.16 61.93 -17.17
C THR A 935 25.13 63.05 -16.13
N ASN A 936 24.44 64.15 -16.40
CA ASN A 936 24.26 65.22 -15.43
C ASN A 936 23.36 64.80 -14.27
N HIS A 937 22.27 64.07 -14.52
CA HIS A 937 21.45 63.51 -13.45
C HIS A 937 22.23 62.52 -12.57
N ILE A 938 23.10 61.69 -13.15
CA ILE A 938 24.00 60.80 -12.39
C ILE A 938 24.95 61.59 -11.48
N LYS A 939 25.53 62.71 -11.97
CA LYS A 939 26.38 63.58 -11.13
C LYS A 939 25.61 64.16 -9.94
N VAL A 940 24.38 64.63 -10.15
CA VAL A 940 23.54 65.15 -9.06
C VAL A 940 23.15 64.02 -8.08
N LEU A 941 22.83 62.84 -8.60
CA LEU A 941 22.56 61.65 -7.77
C LEU A 941 23.77 61.27 -6.90
N ARG A 942 24.99 61.42 -7.43
CA ARG A 942 26.27 61.21 -6.72
C ARG A 942 26.48 62.21 -5.59
N GLU A 943 26.20 63.49 -5.82
CA GLU A 943 26.35 64.53 -4.78
C GLU A 943 25.42 64.28 -3.58
N MET A 944 24.29 63.60 -3.80
CA MET A 944 23.30 63.26 -2.76
C MET A 944 23.59 61.97 -1.99
N SER A 945 24.50 61.10 -2.48
CA SER A 945 24.84 59.83 -1.80
C SER A 945 25.65 60.01 -0.51
N GLY A 946 26.29 61.19 -0.33
CA GLY A 946 27.06 61.56 0.86
C GLY A 946 26.28 62.26 1.98
N VAL A 947 24.98 62.52 1.81
CA VAL A 947 24.15 63.26 2.78
C VAL A 947 23.30 62.30 3.60
N THR A 948 23.62 62.16 4.89
CA THR A 948 22.72 61.57 5.91
C THR A 948 21.57 62.53 6.14
N ILE A 949 20.35 62.09 5.83
CA ILE A 949 19.11 62.84 6.10
C ILE A 949 18.55 62.33 7.44
N PHE A 950 18.37 63.24 8.38
CA PHE A 950 17.48 63.09 9.54
C PHE A 950 16.13 63.72 9.20
#